data_AF-A0A258R3S6-F1
#
_entry.id   AF-A0A258R3S6-F1
#
_cell.length_a   1.000
_cell.length_b   1.000
_cell.length_c   1.000
_cell.angle_alpha   90.00
_cell.angle_beta   90.00
_cell.angle_gamma   90.00
#
_symmetry.space_group_name_H-M   'P 1'
#
loop_
_entity.id
_entity.type
_entity.pdbx_description
1 polymer ?
#
loop_
_entity_poly.entity_id
_entity_poly.type
_entity_poly.pdbx_seq_one_letter_code
_entity_poly.pdbx_strand_id
1 'polypeptide(L)'
;MNMDITMNGLKGLAGRMAGKVSGGRSGDQTTLIMQTVRKLANKEAGKVPLIGHLPIEKQYLYAGGGLVISLLLAAGFTIYSTVQLDNRAGYETRTGSLKVLSQRLPLTAQQSVLGNVGAFKKLGEGKLEFEATLKALTEGDDEVPASSGAALETVEKVGKQWQGFSPQVAQILSQQKNLISVSQSVKKINTLSLDLQEVAEQLVVQLLDSGASARDVARADQLVMLSQRLPKNANLLLSADLIDPEVVLQMERDTTLFRDTVQGLMEGAFGQSENNMRSMEDLGTNMGDMVEAVGSVLSNTPPLLKAKLAANNLFVGSDALLKDTEQLSQDYQSVGGAGYLLASVFGLLAVASLVLLGLVNINETKSRARKSEEENARNQEAILRLMDELGELAEGNLTINASVTEDITGAVADSINYTVEELRSLVRGINTATLQMDQAAEQASGVSDSLQEASKRQVDEIETTSTAVVRLAQSVQEVSGNAAESARVAEQSMAAAEKGQQAVANAITSMNGLREQIQETSKRIKRLGESSQEIGEIVELISDITEQTNVLALNAAIQAASAGEAGRGFSVVAEEVQRLAERSADATKQIAAIVKTIQSDTHDTVAAMEVSTQGVVEGAKLSDAAGQTLAEIGDVSKKLASLIADISSATQNQAESTALVAETMQDIKSISLQTSSGTQQTADSIGGMKQLAHDLKNSVAGFKLA
;
A
#
# COMPACT_ATOMS: atom_id res chain seq x y z
N MET A 1 -45.63 -12.64 -3.63
CA MET A 1 -46.73 -13.31 -2.92
C MET A 1 -47.86 -12.28 -2.84
N ASN A 2 -48.87 -12.45 -3.69
CA ASN A 2 -50.00 -11.52 -3.87
C ASN A 2 -50.95 -11.55 -2.67
N MET A 3 -51.49 -10.40 -2.28
CA MET A 3 -52.81 -10.33 -1.66
C MET A 3 -53.46 -8.98 -1.97
N ASP A 4 -54.32 -9.00 -2.99
CA ASP A 4 -55.39 -8.04 -3.23
C ASP A 4 -56.49 -8.25 -2.17
N ILE A 5 -56.94 -7.17 -1.51
CA ILE A 5 -58.27 -7.11 -0.90
C ILE A 5 -58.93 -5.79 -1.30
N THR A 6 -60.06 -5.96 -1.97
CA THR A 6 -60.92 -4.97 -2.62
C THR A 6 -61.70 -4.09 -1.65
N MET A 7 -61.71 -2.77 -1.86
CA MET A 7 -62.74 -1.85 -1.38
C MET A 7 -63.91 -1.80 -2.37
N ASN A 8 -65.10 -2.21 -1.96
CA ASN A 8 -66.34 -1.80 -2.62
C ASN A 8 -67.51 -1.91 -1.63
N GLY A 9 -68.03 -0.78 -1.19
CA GLY A 9 -69.23 -0.73 -0.36
C GLY A 9 -69.31 0.57 0.43
N LEU A 10 -69.80 1.64 -0.22
CA LEU A 10 -70.53 2.76 0.40
C LEU A 10 -70.87 3.81 -0.68
N LYS A 11 -71.75 3.43 -1.62
CA LYS A 11 -72.53 4.37 -2.43
C LYS A 11 -73.99 3.94 -2.35
N GLY A 12 -74.74 4.64 -1.52
CA GLY A 12 -76.18 4.44 -1.41
C GLY A 12 -76.68 5.00 -0.10
N LEU A 13 -76.90 6.32 -0.05
CA LEU A 13 -77.84 7.02 0.82
C LEU A 13 -77.77 8.53 0.55
N ALA A 14 -78.02 8.93 -0.69
CA ALA A 14 -78.32 10.31 -1.07
C ALA A 14 -79.43 10.27 -2.12
N GLY A 15 -80.66 10.16 -1.65
CA GLY A 15 -81.82 10.02 -2.52
C GLY A 15 -83.07 9.65 -1.74
N ARG A 16 -83.59 10.61 -0.94
CA ARG A 16 -84.99 10.71 -0.53
C ARG A 16 -85.20 11.94 0.37
N MET A 17 -85.30 13.10 -0.28
CA MET A 17 -85.96 14.28 0.27
C MET A 17 -86.97 14.75 -0.78
N ALA A 18 -88.23 14.33 -0.63
CA ALA A 18 -89.42 15.01 -1.13
C ALA A 18 -90.66 14.20 -0.73
N GLY A 19 -91.41 14.66 0.28
CA GLY A 19 -92.76 14.16 0.50
C GLY A 19 -93.35 14.38 1.90
N LYS A 20 -94.27 15.35 1.95
CA LYS A 20 -95.42 15.49 2.86
C LYS A 20 -95.24 16.13 4.24
N VAL A 21 -95.70 17.38 4.26
CA VAL A 21 -96.34 18.10 5.36
C VAL A 21 -97.63 17.38 5.80
N SER A 22 -97.83 17.18 7.11
CA SER A 22 -99.13 17.34 7.80
C SER A 22 -98.92 17.41 9.33
N GLY A 23 -99.50 18.42 9.98
CA GLY A 23 -99.25 18.76 11.39
C GLY A 23 -100.03 17.97 12.45
N GLY A 24 -99.68 18.23 13.71
CA GLY A 24 -100.47 17.90 14.91
C GLY A 24 -99.65 17.38 16.10
N ARG A 25 -99.77 18.06 17.26
CA ARG A 25 -99.43 17.67 18.65
C ARG A 25 -98.03 17.99 19.20
N SER A 26 -97.83 19.23 19.68
CA SER A 26 -96.68 19.65 20.52
C SER A 26 -96.97 19.74 22.03
N GLY A 27 -98.08 19.16 22.53
CA GLY A 27 -98.46 19.29 23.95
C GLY A 27 -97.96 18.18 24.89
N ASP A 28 -97.66 16.99 24.37
CA ASP A 28 -97.49 15.78 25.21
C ASP A 28 -96.03 15.38 25.49
N GLN A 29 -95.06 15.92 24.74
CA GLN A 29 -93.64 15.57 24.95
C GLN A 29 -92.96 16.41 26.05
N THR A 30 -93.45 17.63 26.30
CA THR A 30 -92.89 18.53 27.33
C THR A 30 -93.12 17.98 28.76
N THR A 31 -94.24 17.29 28.98
CA THR A 31 -94.62 16.68 30.26
C THR A 31 -93.78 15.44 30.57
N LEU A 32 -93.44 14.63 29.56
CA LEU A 32 -92.58 13.45 29.69
C LEU A 32 -91.12 13.81 29.94
N ILE A 33 -90.62 14.90 29.35
CA ILE A 33 -89.24 15.36 29.56
C ILE A 33 -89.09 15.97 30.96
N MET A 34 -90.05 16.80 31.43
CA MET A 34 -90.06 17.36 32.80
C MET A 34 -90.09 16.28 33.88
N GLN A 35 -90.82 15.19 33.67
CA GLN A 35 -90.90 14.08 34.63
C GLN A 35 -89.61 13.23 34.63
N THR A 36 -88.87 13.19 33.53
CA THR A 36 -87.59 12.48 33.39
C THR A 36 -86.43 13.30 33.99
N VAL A 37 -86.45 14.62 33.82
CA VAL A 37 -85.47 15.55 34.43
C VAL A 37 -85.59 15.60 35.95
N ARG A 38 -86.81 15.58 36.50
CA ARG A 38 -87.03 15.47 37.95
C ARG A 38 -86.57 14.14 38.55
N LYS A 39 -86.55 13.08 37.74
CA LYS A 39 -86.03 11.74 38.11
C LYS A 39 -84.50 11.67 38.06
N LEU A 40 -83.84 12.49 37.24
CA LEU A 40 -82.38 12.62 37.20
C LEU A 40 -81.85 13.58 38.27
N ALA A 41 -82.61 14.61 38.65
CA ALA A 41 -82.25 15.57 39.70
C ALA A 41 -82.23 14.97 41.12
N ASN A 42 -82.92 13.85 41.34
CA ASN A 42 -82.91 13.11 42.61
C ASN A 42 -81.86 11.98 42.67
N LYS A 43 -80.92 11.92 41.71
CA LYS A 43 -79.85 10.94 41.76
C LYS A 43 -78.74 11.47 42.67
N GLU A 44 -78.64 10.90 43.87
CA GLU A 44 -77.59 11.19 44.83
C GLU A 44 -76.22 11.29 44.13
N ALA A 45 -75.43 12.30 44.51
CA ALA A 45 -74.10 12.52 43.97
C ALA A 45 -73.29 11.23 44.08
N GLY A 46 -72.84 10.72 42.92
CA GLY A 46 -71.95 9.57 42.88
C GLY A 46 -70.70 9.90 43.68
N LYS A 47 -70.41 9.09 44.70
CA LYS A 47 -69.17 9.21 45.47
C LYS A 47 -67.99 9.19 44.50
N VAL A 48 -67.03 10.09 44.67
CA VAL A 48 -65.77 10.07 43.92
C VAL A 48 -65.19 8.65 44.01
N PRO A 49 -64.85 7.98 42.89
CA PRO A 49 -64.32 6.62 42.93
C PRO A 49 -63.10 6.55 43.85
N LEU A 50 -63.03 5.50 44.67
CA LEU A 50 -62.01 5.25 45.71
C LEU A 50 -61.92 6.23 46.91
N ILE A 51 -62.11 7.55 46.75
CA ILE A 51 -61.86 8.53 47.83
C ILE A 51 -63.11 9.28 48.35
N GLY A 52 -64.28 9.06 47.75
CA GLY A 52 -65.52 9.79 48.06
C GLY A 52 -66.15 9.52 49.43
N HIS A 53 -65.52 8.71 50.28
CA HIS A 53 -65.95 8.42 51.66
C HIS A 53 -65.17 9.24 52.71
N LEU A 54 -64.16 10.00 52.29
CA LEU A 54 -63.30 10.81 53.17
C LEU A 54 -63.79 12.26 53.27
N PRO A 55 -63.44 13.02 54.34
CA PRO A 55 -63.70 14.46 54.43
C PRO A 55 -63.07 15.24 53.25
N ILE A 56 -63.73 16.32 52.80
CA ILE A 56 -63.33 17.12 51.63
C ILE A 56 -61.87 17.60 51.73
N GLU A 57 -61.43 18.06 52.90
CA GLU A 57 -60.04 18.45 53.15
C GLU A 57 -59.04 17.32 52.86
N LYS A 58 -59.41 16.07 53.21
CA LYS A 58 -58.60 14.90 52.91
C LYS A 58 -58.66 14.51 51.42
N GLN A 59 -59.78 14.75 50.74
CA GLN A 59 -59.89 14.50 49.29
C GLN A 59 -58.97 15.43 48.49
N TYR A 60 -58.89 16.71 48.85
CA TYR A 60 -57.91 17.64 48.28
C TYR A 60 -56.47 17.23 48.61
N LEU A 61 -56.21 16.81 49.85
CA LEU A 61 -54.89 16.35 50.27
C LEU A 61 -54.42 15.11 49.46
N TYR A 62 -55.27 14.12 49.27
CA TYR A 62 -54.91 12.89 48.53
C TYR A 62 -54.84 13.10 47.02
N ALA A 63 -55.77 13.86 46.41
CA ALA A 63 -55.76 14.13 44.96
C ALA A 63 -54.66 15.14 44.58
N GLY A 64 -54.47 16.19 45.37
CA GLY A 64 -53.36 17.15 45.23
C GLY A 64 -52.01 16.51 45.51
N GLY A 65 -51.91 15.69 46.57
CA GLY A 65 -50.72 14.91 46.88
C GLY A 65 -50.38 13.92 45.77
N GLY A 66 -51.37 13.20 45.22
CA GLY A 66 -51.18 12.27 44.10
C GLY A 66 -50.69 12.95 42.83
N LEU A 67 -51.16 14.18 42.54
CA LEU A 67 -50.67 14.98 41.43
C LEU A 67 -49.21 15.39 41.59
N VAL A 68 -48.85 15.93 42.76
CA VAL A 68 -47.49 16.38 43.04
C VAL A 68 -46.51 15.19 43.01
N ILE A 69 -46.87 14.07 43.63
CA ILE A 69 -46.08 12.84 43.60
C ILE A 69 -45.91 12.32 42.15
N SER A 70 -46.99 12.29 41.36
CA SER A 70 -46.92 11.81 39.97
C SER A 70 -46.05 12.70 39.09
N LEU A 71 -46.11 14.03 39.27
CA LEU A 71 -45.24 14.97 38.55
C LEU A 71 -43.77 14.85 38.98
N LEU A 72 -43.51 14.71 40.28
CA LEU A 72 -42.15 14.50 40.79
C LEU A 72 -41.55 13.17 40.27
N LEU A 73 -42.36 12.11 40.22
CA LEU A 73 -41.94 10.83 39.64
C LEU A 73 -41.72 10.93 38.13
N ALA A 74 -42.60 11.60 37.38
CA ALA A 74 -42.41 11.81 35.94
C ALA A 74 -41.14 12.62 35.65
N ALA A 75 -40.89 13.71 36.39
CA ALA A 75 -39.66 14.49 36.30
C ALA A 75 -38.43 13.67 36.70
N GLY A 76 -38.52 12.91 37.80
CA GLY A 76 -37.44 12.02 38.27
C GLY A 76 -37.08 10.93 37.24
N PHE A 77 -38.06 10.28 36.63
CA PHE A 77 -37.83 9.29 35.56
C PHE A 77 -37.30 9.94 34.28
N THR A 78 -37.70 11.17 33.96
CA THR A 78 -37.17 11.92 32.82
C THR A 78 -35.69 12.30 33.03
N ILE A 79 -35.34 12.79 34.23
CA ILE A 79 -33.96 13.09 34.62
C ILE A 79 -33.12 11.80 34.62
N TYR A 80 -33.62 10.73 35.25
CA TYR A 80 -32.97 9.42 35.24
C TYR A 80 -32.71 8.90 33.82
N SER A 81 -33.69 9.02 32.92
CA SER A 81 -33.56 8.59 31.53
C SER A 81 -32.56 9.44 30.73
N THR A 82 -32.45 10.74 31.05
CA THR A 82 -31.48 11.65 30.42
C THR A 82 -30.04 11.34 30.87
N VAL A 83 -29.84 11.11 32.17
CA VAL A 83 -28.54 10.67 32.73
C VAL A 83 -28.13 9.30 32.17
N GLN A 84 -29.10 8.39 31.98
CA GLN A 84 -28.84 7.08 31.38
C GLN A 84 -28.42 7.17 29.91
N LEU A 85 -28.93 8.15 29.17
CA LEU A 85 -28.55 8.45 27.78
C LEU A 85 -27.11 8.99 27.66
N ASP A 86 -26.71 9.93 28.53
CA ASP A 86 -25.34 10.45 28.55
C ASP A 86 -24.33 9.34 28.89
N ASN A 87 -24.64 8.51 29.89
CA ASN A 87 -23.78 7.36 30.25
C ASN A 87 -23.63 6.38 29.09
N ARG A 88 -24.69 6.17 28.28
CA ARG A 88 -24.65 5.28 27.11
C ARG A 88 -23.64 5.75 26.07
N ALA A 89 -23.59 7.04 25.75
CA ALA A 89 -22.61 7.59 24.82
C ALA A 89 -21.16 7.41 25.33
N GLY A 90 -20.97 7.58 26.65
CA GLY A 90 -19.68 7.34 27.31
C GLY A 90 -19.25 5.87 27.27
N TYR A 91 -20.18 4.93 27.45
CA TYR A 91 -19.92 3.49 27.32
C TYR A 91 -19.62 3.07 25.87
N GLU A 92 -20.37 3.58 24.88
CA GLU A 92 -20.15 3.31 23.45
C GLU A 92 -18.76 3.78 22.98
N THR A 93 -18.30 4.94 23.45
CA THR A 93 -16.95 5.44 23.15
C THR A 93 -15.87 4.50 23.66
N ARG A 94 -15.97 4.06 24.91
CA ARG A 94 -15.00 3.13 25.54
C ARG A 94 -15.01 1.75 24.90
N THR A 95 -16.19 1.20 24.60
CA THR A 95 -16.29 -0.08 23.87
C THR A 95 -15.76 0.02 22.45
N GLY A 96 -16.00 1.14 21.76
CA GLY A 96 -15.40 1.45 20.47
C GLY A 96 -13.87 1.44 20.53
N SER A 97 -13.28 2.08 21.54
CA SER A 97 -11.83 2.06 21.77
C SER A 97 -11.30 0.65 22.03
N LEU A 98 -11.95 -0.14 22.89
CA LEU A 98 -11.55 -1.54 23.13
C LEU A 98 -11.59 -2.39 21.85
N LYS A 99 -12.60 -2.19 21.00
CA LYS A 99 -12.73 -2.88 19.70
C LYS A 99 -11.60 -2.52 18.74
N VAL A 100 -11.27 -1.23 18.63
CA VAL A 100 -10.14 -0.79 17.78
C VAL A 100 -8.82 -1.34 18.31
N LEU A 101 -8.63 -1.31 19.63
CA LEU A 101 -7.41 -1.79 20.26
C LEU A 101 -7.26 -3.32 20.13
N SER A 102 -8.34 -4.10 20.22
CA SER A 102 -8.29 -5.56 20.06
C SER A 102 -7.80 -5.98 18.66
N GLN A 103 -8.08 -5.16 17.64
CA GLN A 103 -7.58 -5.35 16.27
C GLN A 103 -6.18 -4.78 16.05
N ARG A 104 -5.88 -3.62 16.64
CA ARG A 104 -4.61 -2.90 16.44
C ARG A 104 -3.43 -3.56 17.17
N LEU A 105 -3.64 -4.10 18.37
CA LEU A 105 -2.58 -4.68 19.20
C LEU A 105 -1.87 -5.88 18.53
N PRO A 106 -2.57 -6.87 17.95
CA PRO A 106 -1.92 -7.96 17.21
C PRO A 106 -1.07 -7.48 16.02
N LEU A 107 -1.58 -6.53 15.24
CA LEU A 107 -0.86 -5.98 14.07
C LEU A 107 0.40 -5.22 14.50
N THR A 108 0.29 -4.37 15.52
CA THR A 108 1.44 -3.64 16.07
C THR A 108 2.44 -4.59 16.74
N ALA A 109 2.00 -5.69 17.34
CA ALA A 109 2.86 -6.75 17.85
C ALA A 109 3.65 -7.45 16.73
N GLN A 110 3.01 -7.82 15.62
CA GLN A 110 3.68 -8.39 14.44
C GLN A 110 4.75 -7.44 13.87
N GLN A 111 4.48 -6.13 13.80
CA GLN A 111 5.47 -5.15 13.36
C GLN A 111 6.62 -4.96 14.38
N SER A 112 6.31 -5.06 15.67
CA SER A 112 7.31 -4.94 16.74
C SER A 112 8.31 -6.10 16.72
N VAL A 113 7.87 -7.33 16.44
CA VAL A 113 8.78 -8.49 16.34
C VAL A 113 9.75 -8.43 15.16
N LEU A 114 9.49 -7.56 14.17
CA LEU A 114 10.40 -7.24 13.07
C LEU A 114 11.45 -6.17 13.44
N GLY A 115 11.40 -5.65 14.67
CA GLY A 115 12.31 -4.61 15.16
C GLY A 115 11.89 -3.17 14.83
N ASN A 116 10.61 -2.93 14.48
CA ASN A 116 10.12 -1.58 14.19
C ASN A 116 9.97 -0.74 15.48
N VAL A 117 10.83 0.27 15.64
CA VAL A 117 10.86 1.16 16.82
C VAL A 117 9.52 1.87 17.05
N GLY A 118 8.87 2.36 15.98
CA GLY A 118 7.58 3.04 16.09
C GLY A 118 6.45 2.10 16.50
N ALA A 119 6.53 0.83 16.11
CA ALA A 119 5.54 -0.18 16.50
C ALA A 119 5.60 -0.52 17.99
N PHE A 120 6.78 -0.57 18.61
CA PHE A 120 6.91 -0.78 20.06
C PHE A 120 6.21 0.31 20.87
N LYS A 121 6.38 1.58 20.47
CA LYS A 121 5.70 2.70 21.12
C LYS A 121 4.18 2.55 21.05
N LYS A 122 3.64 2.28 19.86
CA LYS A 122 2.20 2.07 19.65
C LYS A 122 1.65 0.85 20.41
N LEU A 123 2.43 -0.23 20.50
CA LEU A 123 2.08 -1.43 21.23
C LEU A 123 1.99 -1.16 22.74
N GLY A 124 2.95 -0.40 23.30
CA GLY A 124 2.96 0.01 24.69
C GLY A 124 1.82 0.98 25.04
N GLU A 125 1.61 2.01 24.21
CA GLU A 125 0.50 2.95 24.35
C GLU A 125 -0.85 2.23 24.27
N GLY A 126 -1.03 1.36 23.28
CA GLY A 126 -2.27 0.58 23.12
C GLY A 126 -2.55 -0.36 24.30
N LYS A 127 -1.51 -0.93 24.92
CA LYS A 127 -1.65 -1.75 26.14
C LYS A 127 -2.21 -0.91 27.29
N LEU A 128 -1.59 0.23 27.55
CA LEU A 128 -1.99 1.13 28.64
C LEU A 128 -3.39 1.69 28.42
N GLU A 129 -3.72 2.06 27.18
CA GLU A 129 -5.04 2.54 26.78
C GLU A 129 -6.12 1.47 26.98
N PHE A 130 -5.82 0.21 26.64
CA PHE A 130 -6.74 -0.91 26.86
C PHE A 130 -6.97 -1.16 28.35
N GLU A 131 -5.91 -1.18 29.15
CA GLU A 131 -5.98 -1.39 30.61
C GLU A 131 -6.75 -0.26 31.31
N ALA A 132 -6.49 0.99 30.92
CA ALA A 132 -7.20 2.15 31.44
C ALA A 132 -8.69 2.11 31.08
N THR A 133 -9.02 1.80 29.83
CA THR A 133 -10.41 1.72 29.35
C THR A 133 -11.16 0.58 30.02
N LEU A 134 -10.56 -0.60 30.15
CA LEU A 134 -11.15 -1.74 30.83
C LEU A 134 -11.37 -1.44 32.33
N LYS A 135 -10.41 -0.78 32.97
CA LYS A 135 -10.54 -0.35 34.37
C LYS A 135 -11.69 0.64 34.53
N ALA A 136 -11.78 1.65 33.67
CA ALA A 136 -12.87 2.61 33.67
C ALA A 136 -14.25 1.93 33.54
N LEU A 137 -14.38 0.92 32.68
CA LEU A 137 -15.63 0.17 32.56
C LEU A 137 -15.92 -0.71 33.79
N THR A 138 -14.89 -1.22 34.47
CA THR A 138 -15.03 -2.12 35.62
C THR A 138 -15.33 -1.36 36.92
N GLU A 139 -14.57 -0.30 37.19
CA GLU A 139 -14.61 0.46 38.45
C GLU A 139 -15.41 1.77 38.34
N GLY A 140 -15.66 2.25 37.11
CA GLY A 140 -16.17 3.59 36.85
C GLY A 140 -15.07 4.65 36.80
N ASP A 141 -15.38 5.79 36.18
CA ASP A 141 -14.54 6.99 36.18
C ASP A 141 -15.41 8.26 36.29
N ASP A 142 -14.81 9.44 36.08
CA ASP A 142 -15.48 10.74 36.21
C ASP A 142 -16.58 10.97 35.14
N GLU A 143 -16.58 10.20 34.05
CA GLU A 143 -17.53 10.35 32.93
C GLU A 143 -18.59 9.25 32.91
N VAL A 144 -18.25 8.01 33.31
CA VAL A 144 -19.20 6.89 33.35
C VAL A 144 -19.12 6.09 34.65
N PRO A 145 -20.26 5.69 35.24
CA PRO A 145 -20.24 4.82 36.41
C PRO A 145 -19.77 3.40 36.07
N ALA A 146 -19.46 2.61 37.10
CA ALA A 146 -19.11 1.19 36.94
C ALA A 146 -20.20 0.42 36.18
N SER A 147 -19.79 -0.53 35.35
CA SER A 147 -20.72 -1.37 34.59
C SER A 147 -21.62 -2.20 35.49
N SER A 148 -22.86 -2.42 35.06
CA SER A 148 -23.86 -3.17 35.82
C SER A 148 -24.72 -4.04 34.90
N GLY A 149 -25.46 -4.98 35.48
CA GLY A 149 -26.35 -5.87 34.73
C GLY A 149 -25.61 -6.81 33.77
N ALA A 150 -26.19 -7.05 32.59
CA ALA A 150 -25.61 -7.96 31.59
C ALA A 150 -24.23 -7.50 31.09
N ALA A 151 -24.00 -6.18 30.99
CA ALA A 151 -22.72 -5.63 30.55
C ALA A 151 -21.58 -5.96 31.52
N LEU A 152 -21.83 -6.07 32.83
CA LEU A 152 -20.79 -6.42 33.81
C LEU A 152 -20.20 -7.81 33.56
N GLU A 153 -21.05 -8.80 33.25
CA GLU A 153 -20.60 -10.16 32.95
C GLU A 153 -19.70 -10.18 31.69
N THR A 154 -20.02 -9.34 30.70
CA THR A 154 -19.23 -9.22 29.48
C THR A 154 -17.93 -8.44 29.69
N VAL A 155 -17.92 -7.38 30.53
CA VAL A 155 -16.69 -6.70 30.95
C VAL A 155 -15.74 -7.66 31.67
N GLU A 156 -16.26 -8.50 32.57
CA GLU A 156 -15.45 -9.52 33.27
C GLU A 156 -14.87 -10.55 32.30
N LYS A 157 -15.63 -10.97 31.28
CA LYS A 157 -15.14 -11.85 30.21
C LYS A 157 -14.01 -11.19 29.42
N VAL A 158 -14.19 -9.95 28.98
CA VAL A 158 -13.15 -9.17 28.28
C VAL A 158 -11.91 -9.03 29.17
N GLY A 159 -12.08 -8.77 30.47
CA GLY A 159 -10.97 -8.69 31.42
C GLY A 159 -10.23 -10.01 31.60
N LYS A 160 -10.95 -11.14 31.61
CA LYS A 160 -10.34 -12.47 31.65
C LYS A 160 -9.56 -12.81 30.38
N GLN A 161 -10.07 -12.45 29.20
CA GLN A 161 -9.31 -12.57 27.95
C GLN A 161 -8.06 -11.69 27.98
N TRP A 162 -8.18 -10.46 28.48
CA TRP A 162 -7.08 -9.52 28.62
C TRP A 162 -5.97 -10.02 29.54
N GLN A 163 -6.29 -10.76 30.61
CA GLN A 163 -5.29 -11.41 31.47
C GLN A 163 -4.40 -12.41 30.72
N GLY A 164 -4.91 -13.04 29.64
CA GLY A 164 -4.11 -13.87 28.74
C GLY A 164 -3.30 -13.06 27.73
N PHE A 165 -3.84 -11.91 27.28
CA PHE A 165 -3.26 -11.01 26.28
C PHE A 165 -2.11 -10.14 26.80
N SER A 166 -2.32 -9.46 27.94
CA SER A 166 -1.38 -8.47 28.50
C SER A 166 0.03 -9.03 28.75
N PRO A 167 0.21 -10.28 29.24
CA PRO A 167 1.54 -10.88 29.37
C PRO A 167 2.26 -11.07 28.03
N GLN A 168 1.55 -11.39 26.95
CA GLN A 168 2.16 -11.54 25.62
C GLN A 168 2.67 -10.20 25.10
N VAL A 169 1.89 -9.13 25.29
CA VAL A 169 2.31 -7.76 24.95
C VAL A 169 3.54 -7.35 25.77
N ALA A 170 3.52 -7.61 27.08
CA ALA A 170 4.65 -7.33 27.96
C ALA A 170 5.92 -8.11 27.55
N GLN A 171 5.75 -9.37 27.12
CA GLN A 171 6.85 -10.19 26.63
C GLN A 171 7.52 -9.56 25.41
N ILE A 172 6.76 -9.11 24.42
CA ILE A 172 7.31 -8.45 23.22
C ILE A 172 8.04 -7.15 23.60
N LEU A 173 7.40 -6.30 24.42
CA LEU A 173 7.99 -5.04 24.87
C LEU A 173 9.30 -5.25 25.65
N SER A 174 9.36 -6.30 26.49
CA SER A 174 10.58 -6.64 27.25
C SER A 174 11.77 -7.00 26.35
N GLN A 175 11.52 -7.46 25.13
CA GLN A 175 12.56 -7.85 24.17
C GLN A 175 12.88 -6.75 23.16
N GLN A 176 12.35 -5.52 23.33
CA GLN A 176 12.52 -4.41 22.38
C GLN A 176 13.98 -4.21 21.95
N LYS A 177 14.91 -4.13 22.91
CA LYS A 177 16.34 -3.92 22.61
C LYS A 177 16.92 -5.05 21.76
N ASN A 178 16.58 -6.30 22.08
CA ASN A 178 17.08 -7.49 21.39
C ASN A 178 16.52 -7.57 19.96
N LEU A 179 15.22 -7.28 19.78
CA LEU A 179 14.55 -7.31 18.49
C LEU A 179 15.04 -6.21 17.54
N ILE A 180 15.29 -5.00 18.07
CA ILE A 180 15.92 -3.91 17.32
C ILE A 180 17.35 -4.31 16.92
N SER A 181 18.11 -4.91 17.84
CA SER A 181 19.46 -5.40 17.58
C SER A 181 19.48 -6.43 16.45
N VAL A 182 18.55 -7.40 16.44
CA VAL A 182 18.44 -8.37 15.33
C VAL A 182 18.18 -7.66 14.01
N SER A 183 17.19 -6.76 13.96
CA SER A 183 16.84 -6.02 12.75
C SER A 183 18.04 -5.21 12.21
N GLN A 184 18.80 -4.57 13.10
CA GLN A 184 20.04 -3.86 12.74
C GLN A 184 21.13 -4.80 12.24
N SER A 185 21.34 -5.94 12.91
CA SER A 185 22.33 -6.93 12.50
C SER A 185 21.98 -7.55 11.15
N VAL A 186 20.71 -7.85 10.86
CA VAL A 186 20.26 -8.32 9.55
C VAL A 186 20.53 -7.28 8.45
N LYS A 187 20.30 -5.99 8.72
CA LYS A 187 20.67 -4.91 7.79
C LYS A 187 22.19 -4.82 7.57
N LYS A 188 22.99 -4.95 8.63
CA LYS A 188 24.47 -4.98 8.53
C LYS A 188 24.92 -6.19 7.70
N ILE A 189 24.36 -7.38 7.93
CA ILE A 189 24.62 -8.60 7.15
C ILE A 189 24.30 -8.38 5.67
N ASN A 190 23.12 -7.83 5.33
CA ASN A 190 22.75 -7.58 3.94
C ASN A 190 23.70 -6.60 3.23
N THR A 191 24.21 -5.60 3.95
CA THR A 191 25.16 -4.63 3.39
C THR A 191 26.52 -5.29 3.15
N LEU A 192 27.06 -5.96 4.17
CA LEU A 192 28.34 -6.66 4.10
C LEU A 192 28.34 -7.79 3.07
N SER A 193 27.17 -8.41 2.83
CA SER A 193 27.03 -9.48 1.84
C SER A 193 27.31 -8.99 0.42
N LEU A 194 26.90 -7.76 0.07
CA LEU A 194 27.15 -7.18 -1.25
C LEU A 194 28.65 -6.93 -1.43
N ASP A 195 29.29 -6.31 -0.43
CA ASP A 195 30.73 -6.02 -0.46
C ASP A 195 31.55 -7.32 -0.48
N LEU A 196 31.18 -8.33 0.31
CA LEU A 196 31.85 -9.63 0.34
C LEU A 196 31.67 -10.41 -0.95
N GLN A 197 30.52 -10.28 -1.62
CA GLN A 197 30.30 -10.96 -2.89
C GLN A 197 31.23 -10.37 -3.97
N GLU A 198 31.33 -9.05 -4.06
CA GLU A 198 32.26 -8.39 -5.00
C GLU A 198 33.71 -8.78 -4.72
N VAL A 199 34.15 -8.71 -3.46
CA VAL A 199 35.52 -9.09 -3.07
C VAL A 199 35.80 -10.57 -3.35
N ALA A 200 34.84 -11.47 -3.08
CA ALA A 200 35.00 -12.89 -3.33
C ALA A 200 35.04 -13.23 -4.83
N GLU A 201 34.20 -12.60 -5.66
CA GLU A 201 34.22 -12.79 -7.12
C GLU A 201 35.51 -12.28 -7.76
N GLN A 202 35.99 -11.09 -7.35
CA GLN A 202 37.30 -10.58 -7.78
C GLN A 202 38.45 -11.49 -7.35
N LEU A 203 38.36 -12.06 -6.15
CA LEU A 203 39.34 -13.01 -5.64
C LEU A 203 39.39 -14.30 -6.47
N VAL A 204 38.25 -14.83 -6.92
CA VAL A 204 38.21 -16.00 -7.82
C VAL A 204 38.98 -15.71 -9.11
N VAL A 205 38.76 -14.55 -9.73
CA VAL A 205 39.45 -14.15 -10.97
C VAL A 205 40.95 -14.01 -10.74
N GLN A 206 41.36 -13.31 -9.68
CA GLN A 206 42.78 -13.13 -9.35
C GLN A 206 43.50 -14.45 -9.03
N LEU A 207 42.83 -15.38 -8.36
CA LEU A 207 43.38 -16.71 -8.07
C LEU A 207 43.62 -17.50 -9.37
N LEU A 208 42.68 -17.45 -10.32
CA LEU A 208 42.82 -18.10 -11.62
C LEU A 208 44.00 -17.52 -12.43
N ASP A 209 44.14 -16.19 -12.46
CA ASP A 209 45.20 -15.50 -13.20
C ASP A 209 46.61 -15.74 -12.61
N SER A 210 46.69 -15.88 -11.29
CA SER A 210 47.94 -16.16 -10.57
C SER A 210 48.41 -17.62 -10.66
N GLY A 211 47.61 -18.52 -11.25
CA GLY A 211 47.87 -19.96 -11.26
C GLY A 211 47.77 -20.60 -9.87
N ALA A 212 46.90 -20.07 -9.00
CA ALA A 212 46.71 -20.58 -7.65
C ALA A 212 46.16 -22.02 -7.64
N SER A 213 46.29 -22.69 -6.48
CA SER A 213 45.86 -24.08 -6.37
C SER A 213 44.34 -24.21 -6.57
N ALA A 214 43.89 -25.33 -7.16
CA ALA A 214 42.45 -25.63 -7.29
C ALA A 214 41.70 -25.59 -5.95
N ARG A 215 42.42 -25.82 -4.84
CA ARG A 215 41.88 -25.73 -3.47
C ARG A 215 41.56 -24.29 -3.06
N ASP A 216 42.38 -23.32 -3.47
CA ASP A 216 42.16 -21.91 -3.12
C ASP A 216 41.06 -21.29 -3.98
N VAL A 217 40.98 -21.66 -5.26
CA VAL A 217 39.85 -21.31 -6.14
C VAL A 217 38.53 -21.86 -5.57
N ALA A 218 38.50 -23.13 -5.16
CA ALA A 218 37.30 -23.73 -4.56
C ALA A 218 36.87 -23.05 -3.25
N ARG A 219 37.82 -22.55 -2.45
CA ARG A 219 37.51 -21.76 -1.24
C ARG A 219 36.91 -20.41 -1.60
N ALA A 220 37.43 -19.73 -2.61
CA ALA A 220 36.88 -18.45 -3.06
C ALA A 220 35.44 -18.62 -3.62
N ASP A 221 35.18 -19.66 -4.42
CA ASP A 221 33.82 -20.00 -4.86
C ASP A 221 32.88 -20.31 -3.68
N GLN A 222 33.39 -21.00 -2.67
CA GLN A 222 32.64 -21.31 -1.46
C GLN A 222 32.31 -20.05 -0.65
N LEU A 223 33.18 -19.03 -0.66
CA LEU A 223 32.86 -17.71 -0.08
C LEU A 223 31.74 -17.01 -0.84
N VAL A 224 31.74 -17.03 -2.17
CA VAL A 224 30.63 -16.45 -2.97
C VAL A 224 29.30 -17.07 -2.54
N MET A 225 29.23 -18.40 -2.47
CA MET A 225 28.02 -19.10 -2.03
C MET A 225 27.60 -18.74 -0.60
N LEU A 226 28.55 -18.68 0.34
CA LEU A 226 28.26 -18.34 1.74
C LEU A 226 27.84 -16.87 1.91
N SER A 227 28.42 -15.95 1.12
CA SER A 227 28.07 -14.54 1.10
C SER A 227 26.61 -14.30 0.69
N GLN A 228 26.02 -15.22 -0.08
CA GLN A 228 24.60 -15.21 -0.46
C GLN A 228 23.71 -15.98 0.51
N ARG A 229 24.21 -17.07 1.11
CA ARG A 229 23.40 -17.95 1.99
C ARG A 229 23.19 -17.35 3.38
N LEU A 230 24.19 -16.70 3.95
CA LEU A 230 24.12 -16.03 5.25
C LEU A 230 23.03 -14.94 5.31
N PRO A 231 22.98 -13.94 4.41
CA PRO A 231 21.91 -12.93 4.41
C PRO A 231 20.54 -13.56 4.16
N LYS A 232 20.44 -14.55 3.27
CA LYS A 232 19.18 -15.26 3.01
C LYS A 232 18.62 -15.89 4.28
N ASN A 233 19.44 -16.63 5.01
CA ASN A 233 19.01 -17.28 6.26
C ASN A 233 18.69 -16.26 7.37
N ALA A 234 19.49 -15.19 7.48
CA ALA A 234 19.24 -14.12 8.44
C ALA A 234 17.89 -13.40 8.18
N ASN A 235 17.56 -13.15 6.91
CA ASN A 235 16.27 -12.57 6.53
C ASN A 235 15.11 -13.53 6.82
N LEU A 236 15.27 -14.84 6.54
CA LEU A 236 14.25 -15.85 6.85
C LEU A 236 13.93 -15.91 8.35
N LEU A 237 14.93 -15.81 9.22
CA LEU A 237 14.72 -15.76 10.67
C LEU A 237 13.90 -14.54 11.10
N LEU A 238 14.09 -13.40 10.43
CA LEU A 238 13.38 -12.17 10.74
C LEU A 238 11.95 -12.17 10.16
N SER A 239 11.77 -12.60 8.92
CA SER A 239 10.49 -12.48 8.20
C SER A 239 9.49 -13.60 8.48
N ALA A 240 9.94 -14.80 8.86
CA ALA A 240 9.04 -15.93 9.10
C ALA A 240 8.17 -15.72 10.35
N ASP A 241 6.90 -16.13 10.31
CA ASP A 241 5.99 -16.02 11.46
C ASP A 241 6.50 -16.85 12.66
N LEU A 242 7.08 -18.01 12.38
CA LEU A 242 7.74 -18.89 13.33
C LEU A 242 9.14 -19.23 12.83
N ILE A 243 10.09 -19.29 13.76
CA ILE A 243 11.48 -19.62 13.44
C ILE A 243 11.61 -21.13 13.24
N ASP A 244 12.13 -21.53 12.08
CA ASP A 244 12.55 -22.91 11.81
C ASP A 244 13.92 -23.17 12.48
N PRO A 245 14.03 -24.13 13.42
CA PRO A 245 15.29 -24.49 14.06
C PRO A 245 16.39 -24.90 13.07
N GLU A 246 16.02 -25.46 11.92
CA GLU A 246 16.99 -25.88 10.90
C GLU A 246 17.69 -24.67 10.28
N VAL A 247 17.00 -23.54 10.11
CA VAL A 247 17.60 -22.30 9.59
C VAL A 247 18.65 -21.75 10.57
N VAL A 248 18.40 -21.86 11.87
CA VAL A 248 19.34 -21.44 12.92
C VAL A 248 20.60 -22.32 12.90
N LEU A 249 20.41 -23.64 12.86
CA LEU A 249 21.52 -24.60 12.78
C LEU A 249 22.34 -24.43 11.49
N GLN A 250 21.66 -24.20 10.36
CA GLN A 250 22.32 -23.94 9.09
C GLN A 250 23.14 -22.64 9.16
N MET A 251 22.59 -21.59 9.75
CA MET A 251 23.29 -20.31 9.91
C MET A 251 24.53 -20.43 10.82
N GLU A 252 24.47 -21.21 11.90
CA GLU A 252 25.64 -21.52 12.74
C GLU A 252 26.75 -22.26 11.96
N ARG A 253 26.36 -23.27 11.17
CA ARG A 253 27.27 -24.03 10.29
C ARG A 253 27.89 -23.13 9.24
N ASP A 254 27.08 -22.31 8.57
CA ASP A 254 27.50 -21.40 7.51
C ASP A 254 28.49 -20.36 8.03
N THR A 255 28.26 -19.85 9.23
CA THR A 255 29.16 -18.87 9.87
C THR A 255 30.50 -19.50 10.20
N THR A 256 30.50 -20.76 10.68
CA THR A 256 31.74 -21.49 10.96
C THR A 256 32.48 -21.79 9.66
N LEU A 257 31.78 -22.28 8.64
CA LEU A 257 32.36 -22.58 7.34
C LEU A 257 32.91 -21.32 6.66
N PHE A 258 32.20 -20.20 6.76
CA PHE A 258 32.62 -18.91 6.23
C PHE A 258 33.92 -18.45 6.88
N ARG A 259 33.99 -18.50 8.21
CA ARG A 259 35.19 -18.17 8.97
C ARG A 259 36.38 -19.07 8.61
N ASP A 260 36.17 -20.39 8.58
CA ASP A 260 37.23 -21.35 8.24
C ASP A 260 37.74 -21.16 6.80
N THR A 261 36.85 -20.78 5.89
CA THR A 261 37.18 -20.53 4.48
C THR A 261 38.02 -19.26 4.32
N VAL A 262 37.61 -18.15 4.96
CA VAL A 262 38.38 -16.89 4.94
C VAL A 262 39.76 -17.08 5.60
N GLN A 263 39.82 -17.71 6.77
CA GLN A 263 41.09 -18.00 7.45
C GLN A 263 42.00 -18.89 6.58
N GLY A 264 41.44 -19.91 5.94
CA GLY A 264 42.18 -20.78 5.04
C GLY A 264 42.73 -20.09 3.79
N LEU A 265 42.09 -19.00 3.33
CA LEU A 265 42.58 -18.16 2.22
C LEU A 265 43.66 -17.19 2.69
N MET A 266 43.50 -16.58 3.87
CA MET A 266 44.49 -15.68 4.47
C MET A 266 45.80 -16.40 4.82
N GLU A 267 45.74 -17.63 5.32
CA GLU A 267 46.92 -18.43 5.66
C GLU A 267 47.59 -19.09 4.44
N GLY A 268 46.92 -19.08 3.28
CA GLY A 268 47.39 -19.69 2.04
C GLY A 268 48.49 -18.89 1.33
N ALA A 269 49.10 -19.50 0.31
CA ALA A 269 50.19 -18.88 -0.46
C ALA A 269 49.78 -17.55 -1.13
N PHE A 270 48.49 -17.40 -1.48
CA PHE A 270 47.94 -16.18 -2.04
C PHE A 270 47.86 -15.03 -1.00
N GLY A 271 47.55 -15.35 0.27
CA GLY A 271 47.47 -14.37 1.35
C GLY A 271 48.83 -13.80 1.80
N GLN A 272 49.93 -14.47 1.44
CA GLN A 272 51.30 -14.01 1.75
C GLN A 272 51.94 -13.15 0.64
N SER A 273 51.25 -12.91 -0.47
CA SER A 273 51.74 -12.08 -1.58
C SER A 273 51.56 -10.58 -1.27
N GLU A 274 52.62 -9.79 -1.37
CA GLU A 274 52.59 -8.32 -1.17
C GLU A 274 51.57 -7.61 -2.07
N ASN A 275 51.35 -8.13 -3.28
CA ASN A 275 50.40 -7.54 -4.24
C ASN A 275 48.92 -7.77 -3.85
N ASN A 276 48.63 -8.72 -2.97
CA ASN A 276 47.27 -9.14 -2.62
C ASN A 276 46.87 -8.77 -1.18
N MET A 277 47.76 -8.07 -0.47
CA MET A 277 47.62 -7.78 0.96
C MET A 277 46.40 -6.90 1.27
N ARG A 278 46.07 -5.96 0.37
CA ARG A 278 44.91 -5.07 0.51
C ARG A 278 43.58 -5.81 0.40
N SER A 279 43.41 -6.64 -0.64
CA SER A 279 42.20 -7.47 -0.80
C SER A 279 42.00 -8.43 0.36
N MET A 280 43.09 -8.92 0.95
CA MET A 280 43.04 -9.78 2.14
C MET A 280 42.73 -9.03 3.43
N GLU A 281 43.20 -7.79 3.57
CA GLU A 281 42.83 -6.90 4.68
C GLU A 281 41.34 -6.51 4.62
N ASP A 282 40.85 -6.15 3.43
CA ASP A 282 39.42 -5.84 3.20
C ASP A 282 38.55 -7.09 3.45
N LEU A 283 38.96 -8.26 2.94
CA LEU A 283 38.27 -9.53 3.18
C LEU A 283 38.25 -9.90 4.68
N GLY A 284 39.37 -9.74 5.38
CA GLY A 284 39.47 -10.03 6.81
C GLY A 284 38.61 -9.10 7.66
N THR A 285 38.58 -7.81 7.32
CA THR A 285 37.74 -6.80 8.00
C THR A 285 36.25 -7.11 7.79
N ASN A 286 35.83 -7.28 6.53
CA ASN A 286 34.45 -7.61 6.19
C ASN A 286 33.99 -8.94 6.79
N MET A 287 34.90 -9.91 6.87
CA MET A 287 34.64 -11.19 7.54
C MET A 287 34.43 -11.02 9.05
N GLY A 288 35.29 -10.26 9.73
CA GLY A 288 35.13 -9.97 11.15
C GLY A 288 33.79 -9.32 11.46
N ASP A 289 33.42 -8.31 10.68
CA ASP A 289 32.14 -7.61 10.78
C ASP A 289 30.93 -8.51 10.48
N MET A 290 31.04 -9.41 9.50
CA MET A 290 29.97 -10.35 9.13
C MET A 290 29.76 -11.38 10.24
N VAL A 291 30.85 -11.97 10.78
CA VAL A 291 30.76 -12.96 11.87
C VAL A 291 30.20 -12.33 13.13
N GLU A 292 30.57 -11.08 13.46
CA GLU A 292 30.00 -10.34 14.58
C GLU A 292 28.48 -10.10 14.38
N ALA A 293 28.09 -9.63 13.20
CA ALA A 293 26.68 -9.35 12.90
C ALA A 293 25.82 -10.63 12.93
N VAL A 294 26.32 -11.73 12.35
CA VAL A 294 25.65 -13.04 12.42
C VAL A 294 25.60 -13.57 13.85
N GLY A 295 26.68 -13.44 14.63
CA GLY A 295 26.70 -13.80 16.05
C GLY A 295 25.68 -13.01 16.88
N SER A 296 25.48 -11.73 16.55
CA SER A 296 24.44 -10.89 17.15
C SER A 296 23.03 -11.39 16.81
N VAL A 297 22.77 -11.81 15.57
CA VAL A 297 21.48 -12.43 15.20
C VAL A 297 21.27 -13.73 15.98
N LEU A 298 22.25 -14.64 15.96
CA LEU A 298 22.17 -15.96 16.59
C LEU A 298 21.95 -15.88 18.11
N SER A 299 22.68 -14.99 18.80
CA SER A 299 22.53 -14.78 20.24
C SER A 299 21.16 -14.21 20.64
N ASN A 300 20.50 -13.48 19.74
CA ASN A 300 19.17 -12.92 19.94
C ASN A 300 18.03 -13.80 19.37
N THR A 301 18.34 -14.97 18.83
CA THR A 301 17.33 -15.94 18.36
C THR A 301 16.35 -16.38 19.45
N PRO A 302 16.77 -16.73 20.69
CA PRO A 302 15.82 -17.12 21.73
C PRO A 302 14.85 -15.99 22.15
N PRO A 303 15.31 -14.73 22.36
CA PRO A 303 14.42 -13.56 22.47
C PRO A 303 13.44 -13.40 21.31
N LEU A 304 13.93 -13.54 20.07
CA LEU A 304 13.12 -13.41 18.86
C LEU A 304 12.03 -14.47 18.79
N LEU A 305 12.37 -15.74 19.09
CA LEU A 305 11.41 -16.85 19.14
C LEU A 305 10.31 -16.58 20.17
N LYS A 306 10.68 -16.17 21.38
CA LYS A 306 9.72 -15.84 22.45
C LYS A 306 8.77 -14.71 22.03
N ALA A 307 9.30 -13.68 21.37
CA ALA A 307 8.49 -12.56 20.91
C ALA A 307 7.57 -12.95 19.74
N LYS A 308 8.04 -13.74 18.78
CA LYS A 308 7.23 -14.26 17.67
C LYS A 308 6.11 -15.18 18.15
N LEU A 309 6.39 -16.08 19.10
CA LEU A 309 5.36 -16.89 19.75
C LEU A 309 4.31 -16.04 20.46
N ALA A 310 4.74 -14.99 21.18
CA ALA A 310 3.84 -14.07 21.84
C ALA A 310 2.97 -13.28 20.83
N ALA A 311 3.55 -12.80 19.73
CA ALA A 311 2.81 -12.12 18.66
C ALA A 311 1.80 -13.06 17.98
N ASN A 312 2.18 -14.33 17.75
CA ASN A 312 1.27 -15.33 17.20
C ASN A 312 0.11 -15.64 18.16
N ASN A 313 0.39 -15.79 19.46
CA ASN A 313 -0.66 -15.99 20.47
C ASN A 313 -1.62 -14.79 20.56
N LEU A 314 -1.10 -13.57 20.43
CA LEU A 314 -1.93 -12.36 20.32
C LEU A 314 -2.82 -12.39 19.07
N PHE A 315 -2.28 -12.81 17.94
CA PHE A 315 -3.06 -12.90 16.70
C PHE A 315 -4.18 -13.93 16.83
N VAL A 316 -3.87 -15.16 17.26
CA VAL A 316 -4.86 -16.25 17.42
C VAL A 316 -5.93 -15.91 18.46
N GLY A 317 -5.56 -15.23 19.55
CA GLY A 317 -6.53 -14.86 20.59
C GLY A 317 -7.38 -13.62 20.25
N SER A 318 -7.05 -12.88 19.19
CA SER A 318 -7.65 -11.56 18.94
C SER A 318 -9.11 -11.63 18.51
N ASP A 319 -9.52 -12.70 17.82
CA ASP A 319 -10.90 -12.93 17.42
C ASP A 319 -11.83 -13.11 18.62
N ALA A 320 -11.37 -13.84 19.66
CA ALA A 320 -12.15 -14.04 20.88
C ALA A 320 -12.31 -12.72 21.64
N LEU A 321 -11.22 -11.95 21.76
CA LEU A 321 -11.26 -10.63 22.41
C LEU A 321 -12.16 -9.66 21.63
N LEU A 322 -12.06 -9.64 20.30
CA LEU A 322 -12.91 -8.83 19.43
C LEU A 322 -14.39 -9.18 19.61
N LYS A 323 -14.73 -10.46 19.54
CA LYS A 323 -16.11 -10.95 19.72
C LYS A 323 -16.69 -10.54 21.08
N ASP A 324 -15.92 -10.68 22.16
CA ASP A 324 -16.38 -10.30 23.50
C ASP A 324 -16.53 -8.77 23.62
N THR A 325 -15.67 -7.97 22.96
CA THR A 325 -15.85 -6.50 22.89
C THR A 325 -17.03 -6.07 22.02
N GLU A 326 -17.38 -6.82 20.98
CA GLU A 326 -18.59 -6.58 20.17
C GLU A 326 -19.86 -6.92 20.94
N GLN A 327 -19.87 -8.03 21.67
CA GLN A 327 -20.97 -8.37 22.57
C GLN A 327 -21.14 -7.29 23.64
N LEU A 328 -20.03 -6.79 24.20
CA LEU A 328 -20.08 -5.71 25.19
C LEU A 328 -20.71 -4.44 24.64
N SER A 329 -20.40 -4.08 23.39
CA SER A 329 -21.04 -2.95 22.70
C SER A 329 -22.55 -3.17 22.53
N GLN A 330 -22.99 -4.38 22.18
CA GLN A 330 -24.41 -4.71 22.08
C GLN A 330 -25.12 -4.64 23.44
N ASP A 331 -24.47 -5.12 24.50
CA ASP A 331 -25.02 -5.09 25.86
C ASP A 331 -25.25 -3.64 26.32
N TYR A 332 -24.32 -2.71 26.05
CA TYR A 332 -24.54 -1.28 26.35
C TYR A 332 -25.61 -0.62 25.46
N GLN A 333 -25.77 -1.04 24.20
CA GLN A 333 -26.82 -0.54 23.32
C GLN A 333 -28.23 -0.95 23.76
N SER A 334 -28.34 -2.08 24.49
CA SER A 334 -29.60 -2.60 25.02
C SER A 334 -30.08 -1.89 26.31
N VAL A 335 -29.24 -1.02 26.90
CA VAL A 335 -29.55 -0.25 28.10
C VAL A 335 -30.28 1.04 27.71
N GLY A 336 -31.55 1.16 28.13
CA GLY A 336 -32.32 2.41 28.05
C GLY A 336 -33.55 2.32 27.16
N GLY A 337 -34.73 2.34 27.78
CA GLY A 337 -36.04 2.34 27.10
C GLY A 337 -37.25 2.34 28.05
N ALA A 338 -37.07 1.85 29.28
CA ALA A 338 -38.14 1.80 30.28
C ALA A 338 -38.46 3.17 30.92
N GLY A 339 -37.47 4.09 31.00
CA GLY A 339 -37.61 5.38 31.68
C GLY A 339 -38.67 6.29 31.05
N TYR A 340 -38.67 6.42 29.72
CA TYR A 340 -39.67 7.21 28.99
C TYR A 340 -41.08 6.59 29.03
N LEU A 341 -41.19 5.26 29.06
CA LEU A 341 -42.48 4.57 29.22
C LEU A 341 -43.06 4.83 30.62
N LEU A 342 -42.24 4.77 31.68
CA LEU A 342 -42.65 5.07 33.05
C LEU A 342 -43.01 6.56 33.22
N ALA A 343 -42.22 7.48 32.64
CA ALA A 343 -42.53 8.91 32.64
C ALA A 343 -43.88 9.20 31.97
N SER A 344 -44.20 8.50 30.87
CA SER A 344 -45.49 8.60 30.18
C SER A 344 -46.66 8.08 31.03
N VAL A 345 -46.47 6.97 31.77
CA VAL A 345 -47.47 6.43 32.70
C VAL A 345 -47.75 7.39 33.86
N PHE A 346 -46.72 7.97 34.47
CA PHE A 346 -46.90 8.95 35.55
C PHE A 346 -47.42 10.29 35.06
N GLY A 347 -47.10 10.69 33.81
CA GLY A 347 -47.74 11.81 33.12
C GLY A 347 -49.25 11.60 32.98
N LEU A 348 -49.69 10.40 32.58
CA LEU A 348 -51.11 10.03 32.51
C LEU A 348 -51.78 9.98 33.91
N LEU A 349 -51.08 9.52 34.94
CA LEU A 349 -51.58 9.55 36.33
C LEU A 349 -51.71 10.98 36.90
N ALA A 350 -50.85 11.91 36.49
CA ALA A 350 -50.98 13.32 36.82
C ALA A 350 -52.24 13.93 36.16
N VAL A 351 -52.53 13.58 34.91
CA VAL A 351 -53.77 13.97 34.21
C VAL A 351 -55.00 13.37 34.90
N ALA A 352 -54.96 12.09 35.31
CA ALA A 352 -56.06 11.48 36.07
C ALA A 352 -56.27 12.14 37.45
N SER A 353 -55.19 12.57 38.11
CA SER A 353 -55.25 13.30 39.39
C SER A 353 -55.79 14.73 39.22
N LEU A 354 -55.51 15.39 38.08
CA LEU A 354 -56.14 16.66 37.69
C LEU A 354 -57.66 16.51 37.52
N VAL A 355 -58.10 15.42 36.88
CA VAL A 355 -59.53 15.12 36.70
C VAL A 355 -60.21 14.84 38.05
N LEU A 356 -59.54 14.13 38.98
CA LEU A 356 -60.02 13.91 40.35
C LEU A 356 -60.11 15.22 41.16
N LEU A 357 -59.13 16.12 41.06
CA LEU A 357 -59.18 17.45 41.66
C LEU A 357 -60.35 18.29 41.09
N GLY A 358 -60.61 18.19 39.79
CA GLY A 358 -61.78 18.79 39.15
C GLY A 358 -63.11 18.27 39.71
N LEU A 359 -63.22 16.97 39.95
CA LEU A 359 -64.43 16.35 40.53
C LEU A 359 -64.62 16.69 42.01
N VAL A 360 -63.53 16.81 42.79
CA VAL A 360 -63.58 17.26 44.20
C VAL A 360 -63.99 18.73 44.28
N ASN A 361 -63.50 19.57 43.36
CA ASN A 361 -63.88 20.99 43.25
C ASN A 361 -65.36 21.17 42.88
N ILE A 362 -65.89 20.31 42.00
CA ILE A 362 -67.31 20.25 41.62
C ILE A 362 -68.23 19.87 42.81
N ASN A 363 -67.69 19.21 43.84
CA ASN A 363 -68.43 18.87 45.06
C ASN A 363 -68.40 20.00 46.12
N GLU A 364 -67.36 20.83 46.16
CA GLU A 364 -67.28 21.98 47.07
C GLU A 364 -68.03 23.22 46.53
N THR A 365 -68.09 23.37 45.20
CA THR A 365 -68.85 24.45 44.54
C THR A 365 -70.38 24.31 44.65
N LYS A 366 -70.90 23.21 45.22
CA LYS A 366 -72.34 22.98 45.43
C LYS A 366 -72.92 23.49 46.76
N SER A 367 -72.10 24.07 47.65
CA SER A 367 -72.59 24.74 48.90
C SER A 367 -72.71 26.28 48.79
N ARG A 368 -72.38 26.87 47.63
CA ARG A 368 -72.59 28.30 47.35
C ARG A 368 -73.39 28.55 46.06
N ALA A 369 -74.42 27.74 45.82
CA ALA A 369 -75.38 27.94 44.73
C ALA A 369 -76.82 28.14 45.26
N ARG A 370 -76.99 29.02 46.25
CA ARG A 370 -78.32 29.45 46.74
C ARG A 370 -78.54 30.97 46.65
N LYS A 371 -77.81 31.66 45.76
CA LYS A 371 -77.96 33.12 45.61
C LYS A 371 -77.84 33.67 44.17
N SER A 372 -78.20 32.87 43.16
CA SER A 372 -78.46 33.40 41.82
C SER A 372 -79.55 32.55 41.14
N GLU A 373 -80.78 32.70 41.60
CA GLU A 373 -81.99 32.13 40.97
C GLU A 373 -82.67 33.14 40.02
N GLU A 374 -82.04 34.29 39.73
CA GLU A 374 -82.53 35.26 38.74
C GLU A 374 -81.58 35.44 37.52
N GLU A 375 -80.35 34.91 37.50
CA GLU A 375 -79.47 34.96 36.30
C GLU A 375 -79.61 33.74 35.37
N ASN A 376 -80.19 32.64 35.85
CA ASN A 376 -80.14 31.35 35.15
C ASN A 376 -81.00 31.29 33.87
N ALA A 377 -82.00 32.15 33.75
CA ALA A 377 -82.84 32.23 32.54
C ALA A 377 -82.16 32.96 31.37
N ARG A 378 -81.25 33.91 31.65
CA ARG A 378 -80.43 34.59 30.61
C ARG A 378 -79.22 33.74 30.19
N ASN A 379 -78.60 33.05 31.15
CA ASN A 379 -77.43 32.20 30.88
C ASN A 379 -77.77 30.96 30.04
N GLN A 380 -78.96 30.36 30.19
CA GLN A 380 -79.34 29.20 29.37
C GLN A 380 -79.54 29.54 27.88
N GLU A 381 -80.03 30.74 27.57
CA GLU A 381 -80.16 31.19 26.17
C GLU A 381 -78.80 31.55 25.57
N ALA A 382 -77.92 32.19 26.34
CA ALA A 382 -76.57 32.55 25.91
C ALA A 382 -75.66 31.31 25.72
N ILE A 383 -75.77 30.30 26.58
CA ILE A 383 -75.03 29.03 26.44
C ILE A 383 -75.52 28.22 25.24
N LEU A 384 -76.83 28.17 24.97
CA LEU A 384 -77.35 27.45 23.79
C LEU A 384 -76.90 28.11 22.48
N ARG A 385 -76.87 29.44 22.41
CA ARG A 385 -76.31 30.17 21.26
C ARG A 385 -74.82 29.90 21.09
N LEU A 386 -74.04 29.93 22.18
CA LEU A 386 -72.62 29.58 22.15
C LEU A 386 -72.43 28.11 21.72
N MET A 387 -73.23 27.16 22.19
CA MET A 387 -73.14 25.75 21.75
C MET A 387 -73.48 25.57 20.27
N ASP A 388 -74.44 26.34 19.73
CA ASP A 388 -74.80 26.34 18.31
C ASP A 388 -73.66 26.96 17.46
N GLU A 389 -73.10 28.09 17.89
CA GLU A 389 -71.93 28.74 17.27
C GLU A 389 -70.67 27.85 17.33
N LEU A 390 -70.52 27.02 18.35
CA LEU A 390 -69.40 26.07 18.50
C LEU A 390 -69.61 24.73 17.80
N GLY A 391 -70.84 24.42 17.36
CA GLY A 391 -71.14 23.20 16.63
C GLY A 391 -70.34 23.09 15.32
N GLU A 392 -70.24 24.21 14.59
CA GLU A 392 -69.43 24.30 13.37
C GLU A 392 -67.92 24.23 13.67
N LEU A 393 -67.46 24.71 14.84
CA LEU A 393 -66.05 24.62 15.23
C LEU A 393 -65.62 23.17 15.44
N ALA A 394 -66.50 22.35 16.03
CA ALA A 394 -66.26 20.91 16.24
C ALA A 394 -66.16 20.12 14.92
N GLU A 395 -66.72 20.64 13.83
CA GLU A 395 -66.60 20.08 12.47
C GLU A 395 -65.36 20.60 11.72
N GLY A 396 -64.49 21.37 12.38
CA GLY A 396 -63.25 21.90 11.81
C GLY A 396 -63.43 23.25 11.09
N ASN A 397 -64.58 23.91 11.19
CA ASN A 397 -64.74 25.25 10.61
C ASN A 397 -64.07 26.30 11.49
N LEU A 398 -62.80 26.61 11.23
CA LEU A 398 -62.08 27.67 11.93
C LEU A 398 -62.37 29.06 11.35
N THR A 399 -63.31 29.25 10.41
CA THR A 399 -63.61 30.59 9.84
C THR A 399 -64.56 31.42 10.71
N ILE A 400 -65.25 30.75 11.64
CA ILE A 400 -66.23 31.37 12.52
C ILE A 400 -65.54 31.94 13.76
N ASN A 401 -66.12 32.98 14.32
CA ASN A 401 -65.78 33.49 15.65
C ASN A 401 -67.06 33.46 16.49
N ALA A 402 -66.95 33.02 17.74
CA ALA A 402 -68.06 33.09 18.67
C ALA A 402 -68.36 34.57 18.98
N SER A 403 -69.65 34.92 19.03
CA SER A 403 -70.11 36.29 19.27
C SER A 403 -69.78 36.71 20.71
N VAL A 404 -68.91 37.70 20.91
CA VAL A 404 -68.55 38.20 22.25
C VAL A 404 -69.62 39.18 22.73
N THR A 405 -70.40 38.75 23.71
CA THR A 405 -71.46 39.51 24.39
C THR A 405 -71.00 39.97 25.78
N GLU A 406 -71.61 41.03 26.35
CA GLU A 406 -71.30 41.51 27.71
C GLU A 406 -71.81 40.58 28.85
N ASP A 407 -72.31 39.39 28.51
CA ASP A 407 -72.85 38.41 29.45
C ASP A 407 -71.79 37.39 29.92
N ILE A 408 -72.21 36.46 30.80
CA ILE A 408 -71.32 35.48 31.44
C ILE A 408 -70.62 34.55 30.42
N THR A 409 -71.19 34.38 29.23
CA THR A 409 -70.58 33.60 28.14
C THR A 409 -69.54 34.37 27.34
N GLY A 410 -69.48 35.70 27.43
CA GLY A 410 -68.52 36.53 26.70
C GLY A 410 -67.05 36.17 26.98
N ALA A 411 -66.68 35.92 28.24
CA ALA A 411 -65.32 35.50 28.61
C ALA A 411 -64.96 34.08 28.08
N VAL A 412 -65.96 33.21 27.94
CA VAL A 412 -65.79 31.87 27.37
C VAL A 412 -65.68 31.95 25.84
N ALA A 413 -66.52 32.76 25.19
CA ALA A 413 -66.45 33.05 23.77
C ALA A 413 -65.09 33.67 23.40
N ASP A 414 -64.57 34.60 24.23
CA ASP A 414 -63.25 35.20 24.04
C ASP A 414 -62.10 34.18 24.19
N SER A 415 -62.16 33.32 25.22
CA SER A 415 -61.17 32.24 25.42
C SER A 415 -61.21 31.20 24.29
N ILE A 416 -62.39 30.92 23.74
CA ILE A 416 -62.53 30.05 22.57
C ILE A 416 -62.02 30.74 21.31
N ASN A 417 -62.34 32.01 21.08
CA ASN A 417 -61.80 32.78 19.96
C ASN A 417 -60.26 32.83 20.01
N TYR A 418 -59.67 33.00 21.20
CA TYR A 418 -58.22 32.89 21.41
C TYR A 418 -57.71 31.49 21.04
N THR A 419 -58.38 30.43 21.49
CA THR A 419 -58.03 29.04 21.14
C THR A 419 -58.16 28.77 19.64
N VAL A 420 -59.19 29.30 19.00
CA VAL A 420 -59.40 29.22 17.54
C VAL A 420 -58.29 29.95 16.80
N GLU A 421 -57.84 31.12 17.28
CA GLU A 421 -56.72 31.83 16.67
C GLU A 421 -55.39 31.08 16.86
N GLU A 422 -55.14 30.49 18.02
CA GLU A 422 -53.99 29.60 18.25
C GLU A 422 -54.04 28.35 17.36
N LEU A 423 -55.21 27.74 17.19
CA LEU A 423 -55.42 26.61 16.27
C LEU A 423 -55.24 27.04 14.80
N ARG A 424 -55.75 28.21 14.40
CA ARG A 424 -55.50 28.79 13.06
C ARG A 424 -54.00 28.99 12.85
N SER A 425 -53.30 29.56 13.82
CA SER A 425 -51.85 29.78 13.79
C SER A 425 -51.10 28.46 13.64
N LEU A 426 -51.49 27.43 14.40
CA LEU A 426 -50.91 26.09 14.33
C LEU A 426 -51.17 25.41 12.98
N VAL A 427 -52.40 25.46 12.45
CA VAL A 427 -52.75 24.89 11.14
C VAL A 427 -52.03 25.64 10.00
N ARG A 428 -51.93 26.97 10.06
CA ARG A 428 -51.10 27.77 9.12
C ARG A 428 -49.62 27.39 9.22
N GLY A 429 -49.11 27.20 10.44
CA GLY A 429 -47.75 26.75 10.72
C GLY A 429 -47.46 25.37 10.11
N ILE A 430 -48.37 24.41 10.31
CA ILE A 430 -48.28 23.07 9.71
C ILE A 430 -48.33 23.15 8.18
N ASN A 431 -49.28 23.89 7.59
CA ASN A 431 -49.35 24.05 6.13
C ASN A 431 -48.06 24.65 5.55
N THR A 432 -47.49 25.64 6.22
CA THR A 432 -46.23 26.28 5.81
C THR A 432 -45.05 25.30 5.94
N ALA A 433 -44.93 24.60 7.06
CA ALA A 433 -43.89 23.60 7.29
C ALA A 433 -43.96 22.45 6.27
N THR A 434 -45.17 21.97 5.97
CA THR A 434 -45.39 20.91 4.99
C THR A 434 -45.05 21.35 3.56
N LEU A 435 -45.35 22.59 3.17
CA LEU A 435 -44.93 23.16 1.88
C LEU A 435 -43.40 23.30 1.79
N GLN A 436 -42.75 23.74 2.86
CA GLN A 436 -41.29 23.83 2.93
C GLN A 436 -40.64 22.44 2.86
N MET A 437 -41.23 21.44 3.52
CA MET A 437 -40.76 20.05 3.49
C MET A 437 -40.90 19.43 2.10
N ASP A 438 -42.01 19.68 1.39
CA ASP A 438 -42.23 19.23 0.02
C ASP A 438 -41.19 19.84 -0.95
N GLN A 439 -40.93 21.16 -0.83
CA GLN A 439 -39.89 21.83 -1.62
C GLN A 439 -38.48 21.28 -1.32
N ALA A 440 -38.15 21.08 -0.05
CA ALA A 440 -36.85 20.52 0.35
C ALA A 440 -36.68 19.08 -0.15
N ALA A 441 -37.74 18.27 -0.10
CA ALA A 441 -37.75 16.91 -0.62
C ALA A 441 -37.62 16.87 -2.15
N GLU A 442 -38.27 17.77 -2.88
CA GLU A 442 -38.11 17.91 -4.33
C GLU A 442 -36.66 18.27 -4.72
N GLN A 443 -36.08 19.25 -4.03
CA GLN A 443 -34.68 19.64 -4.24
C GLN A 443 -33.71 18.50 -3.91
N ALA A 444 -33.91 17.83 -2.78
CA ALA A 444 -33.10 16.70 -2.38
C ALA A 444 -33.20 15.55 -3.40
N SER A 445 -34.39 15.29 -3.93
CA SER A 445 -34.62 14.28 -4.98
C SER A 445 -33.79 14.59 -6.23
N GLY A 446 -33.79 15.84 -6.70
CA GLY A 446 -33.01 16.26 -7.86
C GLY A 446 -31.49 16.14 -7.65
N VAL A 447 -31.01 16.39 -6.42
CA VAL A 447 -29.60 16.17 -6.04
C VAL A 447 -29.26 14.69 -6.04
N SER A 448 -30.12 13.84 -5.46
CA SER A 448 -29.93 12.38 -5.45
C SER A 448 -29.88 11.80 -6.87
N ASP A 449 -30.77 12.21 -7.77
CA ASP A 449 -30.75 11.76 -9.17
C ASP A 449 -29.45 12.16 -9.88
N SER A 450 -29.01 13.41 -9.67
CA SER A 450 -27.76 13.91 -10.25
C SER A 450 -26.54 13.14 -9.72
N LEU A 451 -26.52 12.83 -8.42
CA LEU A 451 -25.45 12.07 -7.79
C LEU A 451 -25.43 10.62 -8.28
N GLN A 452 -26.59 10.00 -8.48
CA GLN A 452 -26.72 8.65 -9.03
C GLN A 452 -26.18 8.57 -10.47
N GLU A 453 -26.48 9.57 -11.31
CA GLU A 453 -25.92 9.66 -12.67
C GLU A 453 -24.40 9.91 -12.65
N ALA A 454 -23.91 10.75 -11.74
CA ALA A 454 -22.49 11.02 -11.57
C ALA A 454 -21.73 9.76 -11.12
N SER A 455 -22.23 9.03 -10.12
CA SER A 455 -21.62 7.78 -9.65
C SER A 455 -21.58 6.72 -10.75
N LYS A 456 -22.62 6.63 -11.59
CA LYS A 456 -22.62 5.69 -12.72
C LYS A 456 -21.52 6.03 -13.74
N ARG A 457 -21.42 7.31 -14.13
CA ARG A 457 -20.34 7.78 -15.03
C ARG A 457 -18.97 7.52 -14.45
N GLN A 458 -18.80 7.77 -13.14
CA GLN A 458 -17.55 7.52 -12.44
C GLN A 458 -17.13 6.04 -12.50
N VAL A 459 -18.07 5.10 -12.33
CA VAL A 459 -17.79 3.66 -12.48
C VAL A 459 -17.31 3.33 -13.89
N ASP A 460 -17.94 3.87 -14.93
CA ASP A 460 -17.53 3.63 -16.33
C ASP A 460 -16.12 4.20 -16.63
N GLU A 461 -15.80 5.38 -16.09
CA GLU A 461 -14.47 5.99 -16.21
C GLU A 461 -13.39 5.19 -15.47
N ILE A 462 -13.74 4.64 -14.30
CA ILE A 462 -12.84 3.76 -13.53
C ILE A 462 -12.55 2.48 -14.32
N GLU A 463 -13.57 1.84 -14.92
CA GLU A 463 -13.34 0.63 -15.74
C GLU A 463 -12.44 0.90 -16.96
N THR A 464 -12.67 2.03 -17.63
CA THR A 464 -11.84 2.46 -18.76
C THR A 464 -10.39 2.66 -18.32
N THR A 465 -10.19 3.32 -17.17
CA THR A 465 -8.85 3.60 -16.66
C THR A 465 -8.17 2.34 -16.13
N SER A 466 -8.88 1.45 -15.44
CA SER A 466 -8.36 0.14 -15.02
C SER A 466 -7.88 -0.68 -16.23
N THR A 467 -8.62 -0.64 -17.34
CA THR A 467 -8.20 -1.30 -18.60
C THR A 467 -6.92 -0.66 -19.17
N ALA A 468 -6.77 0.66 -19.06
CA ALA A 468 -5.53 1.35 -19.45
C ALA A 468 -4.34 0.97 -18.55
N VAL A 469 -4.57 0.83 -17.25
CA VAL A 469 -3.55 0.40 -16.27
C VAL A 469 -3.09 -1.03 -16.53
N VAL A 470 -4.00 -1.96 -16.88
CA VAL A 470 -3.64 -3.33 -17.28
C VAL A 470 -2.77 -3.32 -18.54
N ARG A 471 -3.10 -2.50 -19.55
CA ARG A 471 -2.26 -2.35 -20.75
C ARG A 471 -0.90 -1.74 -20.42
N LEU A 472 -0.84 -0.79 -19.48
CA LEU A 472 0.41 -0.22 -19.01
C LEU A 472 1.29 -1.27 -18.34
N ALA A 473 0.71 -2.11 -17.47
CA ALA A 473 1.43 -3.21 -16.83
C ALA A 473 2.04 -4.18 -17.85
N GLN A 474 1.29 -4.52 -18.90
CA GLN A 474 1.79 -5.34 -20.01
C GLN A 474 2.95 -4.66 -20.76
N SER A 475 2.82 -3.37 -21.06
CA SER A 475 3.89 -2.59 -21.71
C SER A 475 5.16 -2.50 -20.86
N VAL A 476 5.03 -2.36 -19.54
CA VAL A 476 6.15 -2.37 -18.59
C VAL A 476 6.87 -3.72 -18.62
N GLN A 477 6.11 -4.83 -18.66
CA GLN A 477 6.69 -6.17 -18.79
C GLN A 477 7.44 -6.37 -20.11
N GLU A 478 6.92 -5.84 -21.22
CA GLU A 478 7.59 -5.87 -22.53
C GLU A 478 8.89 -5.05 -22.52
N VAL A 479 8.88 -3.85 -21.94
CA VAL A 479 10.09 -3.02 -21.79
C VAL A 479 11.14 -3.73 -20.93
N SER A 480 10.74 -4.38 -19.85
CA SER A 480 11.63 -5.17 -19.00
C SER A 480 12.29 -6.32 -19.79
N GLY A 481 11.51 -7.06 -20.59
CA GLY A 481 12.03 -8.10 -21.47
C GLY A 481 13.02 -7.57 -22.52
N ASN A 482 12.70 -6.43 -23.14
CA ASN A 482 13.57 -5.78 -24.12
C ASN A 482 14.87 -5.25 -23.50
N ALA A 483 14.80 -4.74 -22.27
CA ALA A 483 15.99 -4.31 -21.52
C ALA A 483 16.91 -5.51 -21.22
N ALA A 484 16.35 -6.62 -20.73
CA ALA A 484 17.12 -7.84 -20.46
C ALA A 484 17.82 -8.38 -21.73
N GLU A 485 17.11 -8.40 -22.85
CA GLU A 485 17.69 -8.83 -24.13
C GLU A 485 18.77 -7.86 -24.62
N SER A 486 18.55 -6.55 -24.46
CA SER A 486 19.55 -5.54 -24.82
C SER A 486 20.83 -5.66 -23.98
N ALA A 487 20.71 -5.98 -22.69
CA ALA A 487 21.85 -6.20 -21.80
C ALA A 487 22.71 -7.37 -22.31
N ARG A 488 22.05 -8.49 -22.66
CA ARG A 488 22.70 -9.67 -23.23
C ARG A 488 23.43 -9.34 -24.54
N VAL A 489 22.84 -8.53 -25.41
CA VAL A 489 23.49 -8.08 -26.66
C VAL A 489 24.69 -7.16 -26.38
N ALA A 490 24.61 -6.28 -25.39
CA ALA A 490 25.72 -5.43 -24.98
C ALA A 490 26.90 -6.25 -24.43
N GLU A 491 26.63 -7.25 -23.57
CA GLU A 491 27.64 -8.19 -23.06
C GLU A 491 28.29 -9.00 -24.18
N GLN A 492 27.50 -9.51 -25.14
CA GLN A 492 28.04 -10.21 -26.31
C GLN A 492 28.91 -9.30 -27.18
N SER A 493 28.55 -8.03 -27.33
CA SER A 493 29.32 -7.04 -28.09
C SER A 493 30.65 -6.73 -27.39
N MET A 494 30.65 -6.62 -26.07
CA MET A 494 31.85 -6.45 -25.25
C MET A 494 32.80 -7.65 -25.40
N ALA A 495 32.29 -8.87 -25.24
CA ALA A 495 33.09 -10.09 -25.40
C ALA A 495 33.66 -10.23 -26.83
N ALA A 496 32.91 -9.83 -27.85
CA ALA A 496 33.38 -9.81 -29.24
C ALA A 496 34.50 -8.77 -29.44
N ALA A 497 34.37 -7.59 -28.83
CA ALA A 497 35.37 -6.53 -28.89
C ALA A 497 36.67 -6.94 -28.19
N GLU A 498 36.60 -7.53 -26.98
CA GLU A 498 37.75 -8.06 -26.23
C GLU A 498 38.48 -9.15 -27.02
N LYS A 499 37.74 -10.10 -27.58
CA LYS A 499 38.31 -11.14 -28.45
C LYS A 499 38.98 -10.54 -29.69
N GLY A 500 38.37 -9.50 -30.27
CA GLY A 500 38.94 -8.75 -31.38
C GLY A 500 40.25 -8.07 -31.00
N GLN A 501 40.29 -7.38 -29.85
CA GLN A 501 41.50 -6.73 -29.33
C GLN A 501 42.63 -7.73 -29.14
N GLN A 502 42.33 -8.89 -28.54
CA GLN A 502 43.34 -9.93 -28.35
C GLN A 502 43.89 -10.43 -29.70
N ALA A 503 43.03 -10.63 -30.70
CA ALA A 503 43.45 -11.05 -32.03
C ALA A 503 44.36 -10.00 -32.70
N VAL A 504 44.03 -8.71 -32.55
CA VAL A 504 44.84 -7.60 -33.05
C VAL A 504 46.18 -7.51 -32.32
N ALA A 505 46.20 -7.64 -30.99
CA ALA A 505 47.44 -7.63 -30.20
C ALA A 505 48.40 -8.76 -30.61
N ASN A 506 47.86 -9.95 -30.88
CA ASN A 506 48.62 -11.08 -31.41
C ASN A 506 49.17 -10.78 -32.82
N ALA A 507 48.39 -10.11 -33.68
CA ALA A 507 48.84 -9.71 -35.01
C ALA A 507 49.97 -8.68 -34.95
N ILE A 508 49.88 -7.67 -34.07
CA ILE A 508 50.93 -6.67 -33.84
C ILE A 508 52.21 -7.34 -33.35
N THR A 509 52.09 -8.29 -32.41
CA THR A 509 53.24 -9.06 -31.90
C THR A 509 53.90 -9.87 -33.03
N SER A 510 53.10 -10.50 -33.89
CA SER A 510 53.59 -11.26 -35.04
C SER A 510 54.29 -10.36 -36.07
N MET A 511 53.76 -9.16 -36.34
CA MET A 511 54.38 -8.17 -37.22
C MET A 511 55.72 -7.67 -36.67
N ASN A 512 55.81 -7.44 -35.36
CA ASN A 512 57.08 -7.08 -34.72
C ASN A 512 58.13 -8.19 -34.86
N GLY A 513 57.73 -9.46 -34.68
CA GLY A 513 58.62 -10.60 -34.92
C GLY A 513 59.05 -10.72 -36.39
N LEU A 514 58.13 -10.54 -37.34
CA LEU A 514 58.45 -10.52 -38.77
C LEU A 514 59.45 -9.41 -39.11
N ARG A 515 59.29 -8.22 -38.53
CA ARG A 515 60.22 -7.10 -38.71
C ARG A 515 61.64 -7.47 -38.26
N GLU A 516 61.79 -8.09 -37.09
CA GLU A 516 63.09 -8.55 -36.59
C GLU A 516 63.72 -9.60 -37.51
N GLN A 517 62.92 -10.56 -37.98
CA GLN A 517 63.39 -11.61 -38.88
C GLN A 517 63.82 -11.07 -40.25
N ILE A 518 63.11 -10.07 -40.79
CA ILE A 518 63.50 -9.36 -42.01
C ILE A 518 64.83 -8.61 -41.81
N GLN A 519 64.99 -7.91 -40.67
CA GLN A 519 66.23 -7.20 -40.37
C GLN A 519 67.43 -8.15 -40.21
N GLU A 520 67.24 -9.29 -39.56
CA GLU A 520 68.29 -10.32 -39.44
C GLU A 520 68.66 -10.90 -40.81
N THR A 521 67.66 -11.18 -41.65
CA THR A 521 67.86 -11.66 -43.02
C THR A 521 68.62 -10.63 -43.86
N SER A 522 68.24 -9.35 -43.77
CA SER A 522 68.94 -8.24 -44.43
C SER A 522 70.41 -8.15 -43.99
N LYS A 523 70.72 -8.31 -42.70
CA LYS A 523 72.12 -8.38 -42.21
C LYS A 523 72.89 -9.57 -42.78
N ARG A 524 72.27 -10.74 -42.90
CA ARG A 524 72.89 -11.93 -43.49
C ARG A 524 73.19 -11.72 -44.98
N ILE A 525 72.27 -11.11 -45.72
CA ILE A 525 72.44 -10.81 -47.15
C ILE A 525 73.49 -9.72 -47.38
N LYS A 526 73.53 -8.67 -46.55
CA LYS A 526 74.60 -7.65 -46.62
C LYS A 526 75.99 -8.26 -46.46
N ARG A 527 76.16 -9.17 -45.48
CA ARG A 527 77.41 -9.93 -45.32
C ARG A 527 77.73 -10.81 -46.54
N LEU A 528 76.72 -11.43 -47.16
CA LEU A 528 76.91 -12.18 -48.41
C LEU A 528 77.36 -11.27 -49.56
N GLY A 529 76.80 -10.06 -49.65
CA GLY A 529 77.23 -9.03 -50.60
C GLY A 529 78.69 -8.61 -50.38
N GLU A 530 79.08 -8.36 -49.13
CA GLU A 530 80.48 -8.07 -48.74
C GLU A 530 81.42 -9.21 -49.12
N SER A 531 81.10 -10.47 -48.77
CA SER A 531 81.91 -11.63 -49.18
C SER A 531 81.95 -11.82 -50.69
N SER A 532 80.88 -11.50 -51.41
CA SER A 532 80.86 -11.56 -52.89
C SER A 532 81.71 -10.45 -53.51
N GLN A 533 81.84 -9.30 -52.86
CA GLN A 533 82.77 -8.24 -53.25
C GLN A 533 84.23 -8.69 -53.08
N GLU A 534 84.56 -9.27 -51.92
CA GLU A 534 85.91 -9.83 -51.66
C GLU A 534 86.27 -10.93 -52.67
N ILE A 535 85.33 -11.82 -53.01
CA ILE A 535 85.54 -12.83 -54.06
C ILE A 535 85.77 -12.15 -55.43
N GLY A 536 85.02 -11.10 -55.74
CA GLY A 536 85.21 -10.33 -56.97
C GLY A 536 86.63 -9.78 -57.11
N GLU A 537 87.18 -9.19 -56.04
CA GLU A 537 88.55 -8.68 -55.99
C GLU A 537 89.59 -9.80 -56.18
N ILE A 538 89.37 -10.97 -55.57
CA ILE A 538 90.24 -12.15 -55.75
C ILE A 538 90.19 -12.65 -57.20
N VAL A 539 89.00 -12.69 -57.81
CA VAL A 539 88.81 -13.14 -59.19
C VAL A 539 89.49 -12.18 -60.17
N GLU A 540 89.43 -10.87 -59.92
CA GLU A 540 90.17 -9.86 -60.69
C GLU A 540 91.69 -10.07 -60.59
N LEU A 541 92.22 -10.28 -59.38
CA LEU A 541 93.63 -10.61 -59.16
C LEU A 541 94.06 -11.90 -59.87
N ILE A 542 93.22 -12.94 -59.85
CA ILE A 542 93.50 -14.19 -60.58
C ILE A 542 93.52 -13.93 -62.09
N SER A 543 92.60 -13.10 -62.60
CA SER A 543 92.59 -12.69 -64.01
C SER A 543 93.92 -12.05 -64.39
N ASP A 544 94.39 -11.09 -63.60
CA ASP A 544 95.69 -10.42 -63.80
C ASP A 544 96.86 -11.40 -63.78
N ILE A 545 96.86 -12.35 -62.83
CA ILE A 545 97.91 -13.40 -62.76
C ILE A 545 97.86 -14.31 -63.98
N THR A 546 96.66 -14.72 -64.44
CA THR A 546 96.52 -15.58 -65.63
C THR A 546 96.96 -14.85 -66.90
N GLU A 547 96.68 -13.55 -67.01
CA GLU A 547 97.14 -12.73 -68.13
C GLU A 547 98.67 -12.54 -68.10
N GLN A 548 99.26 -12.26 -66.94
CA GLN A 548 100.72 -12.23 -66.77
C GLN A 548 101.36 -13.59 -67.10
N THR A 549 100.74 -14.68 -66.66
CA THR A 549 101.22 -16.04 -66.93
C THR A 549 101.15 -16.37 -68.41
N ASN A 550 100.09 -15.93 -69.10
CA ASN A 550 99.94 -16.07 -70.55
C ASN A 550 101.06 -15.32 -71.30
N VAL A 551 101.35 -14.08 -70.89
CA VAL A 551 102.45 -13.27 -71.44
C VAL A 551 103.82 -13.91 -71.17
N LEU A 552 104.06 -14.42 -69.95
CA LEU A 552 105.29 -15.12 -69.59
C LEU A 552 105.49 -16.42 -70.39
N ALA A 553 104.42 -17.20 -70.56
CA ALA A 553 104.42 -18.43 -71.35
C ALA A 553 104.69 -18.15 -72.83
N LEU A 554 104.08 -17.10 -73.38
CA LEU A 554 104.34 -16.65 -74.75
C LEU A 554 105.80 -16.23 -74.94
N ASN A 555 106.35 -15.45 -74.00
CA ASN A 555 107.76 -15.05 -74.02
C ASN A 555 108.71 -16.26 -73.92
N ALA A 556 108.37 -17.25 -73.09
CA ALA A 556 109.11 -18.50 -72.97
C ALA A 556 109.04 -19.36 -74.25
N ALA A 557 107.87 -19.42 -74.90
CA ALA A 557 107.70 -20.11 -76.19
C ALA A 557 108.52 -19.45 -77.30
N ILE A 558 108.54 -18.11 -77.37
CA ILE A 558 109.37 -17.34 -78.30
C ILE A 558 110.87 -17.62 -78.07
N GLN A 559 111.32 -17.60 -76.81
CA GLN A 559 112.73 -17.90 -76.46
C GLN A 559 113.09 -19.37 -76.74
N ALA A 560 112.19 -20.31 -76.48
CA ALA A 560 112.40 -21.73 -76.79
C ALA A 560 112.47 -21.99 -78.31
N ALA A 561 111.64 -21.31 -79.11
CA ALA A 561 111.73 -21.33 -80.56
C ALA A 561 113.05 -20.73 -81.08
N SER A 562 113.57 -19.69 -80.41
CA SER A 562 114.86 -19.08 -80.73
C SER A 562 116.07 -19.97 -80.42
N ALA A 563 115.94 -20.98 -79.54
CA ALA A 563 117.01 -21.90 -79.16
C ALA A 563 117.11 -23.16 -80.07
N GLY A 564 116.26 -23.28 -81.09
CA GLY A 564 116.31 -24.36 -82.08
C GLY A 564 116.06 -25.77 -81.49
N GLU A 565 116.82 -26.78 -81.94
CA GLU A 565 116.68 -28.19 -81.50
C GLU A 565 116.86 -28.38 -79.97
N ALA A 566 117.65 -27.54 -79.30
CA ALA A 566 117.86 -27.62 -77.85
C ALA A 566 116.66 -27.10 -77.02
N GLY A 567 115.80 -26.25 -77.61
CA GLY A 567 114.64 -25.63 -76.95
C GLY A 567 113.32 -26.39 -77.13
N ARG A 568 113.30 -27.48 -77.90
CA ARG A 568 112.07 -28.17 -78.31
C ARG A 568 111.23 -28.67 -77.14
N GLY A 569 111.86 -29.23 -76.10
CA GLY A 569 111.19 -29.67 -74.87
C GLY A 569 110.61 -28.50 -74.05
N PHE A 570 111.30 -27.37 -74.01
CA PHE A 570 110.83 -26.15 -73.34
C PHE A 570 109.68 -25.47 -74.10
N SER A 571 109.68 -25.51 -75.44
CA SER A 571 108.60 -24.94 -76.26
C SER A 571 107.26 -25.64 -76.01
N VAL A 572 107.27 -26.97 -75.90
CA VAL A 572 106.06 -27.75 -75.60
C VAL A 572 105.51 -27.43 -74.20
N VAL A 573 106.40 -27.28 -73.22
CA VAL A 573 105.98 -26.89 -71.86
C VAL A 573 105.42 -25.45 -71.87
N ALA A 574 106.05 -24.53 -72.59
CA ALA A 574 105.57 -23.15 -72.69
C ALA A 574 104.20 -23.04 -73.37
N GLU A 575 103.96 -23.77 -74.47
CA GLU A 575 102.63 -23.84 -75.11
C GLU A 575 101.56 -24.44 -74.17
N GLU A 576 101.88 -25.48 -73.40
CA GLU A 576 100.92 -26.07 -72.46
C GLU A 576 100.63 -25.13 -71.28
N VAL A 577 101.62 -24.37 -70.79
CA VAL A 577 101.41 -23.31 -69.78
C VAL A 577 100.56 -22.17 -70.35
N GLN A 578 100.78 -21.77 -71.61
CA GLN A 578 99.97 -20.76 -72.29
C GLN A 578 98.51 -21.22 -72.40
N ARG A 579 98.29 -22.45 -72.88
CA ARG A 579 96.95 -23.05 -72.99
C ARG A 579 96.25 -23.18 -71.63
N LEU A 580 97.00 -23.49 -70.57
CA LEU A 580 96.48 -23.54 -69.21
C LEU A 580 96.11 -22.14 -68.69
N ALA A 581 96.91 -21.12 -69.01
CA ALA A 581 96.65 -19.73 -68.67
C ALA A 581 95.39 -19.21 -69.38
N GLU A 582 95.23 -19.46 -70.68
CA GLU A 582 94.02 -19.11 -71.45
C GLU A 582 92.77 -19.79 -70.88
N ARG A 583 92.82 -21.11 -70.61
CA ARG A 583 91.71 -21.82 -69.96
C ARG A 583 91.40 -21.29 -68.57
N SER A 584 92.42 -20.89 -67.82
CA SER A 584 92.23 -20.30 -66.49
C SER A 584 91.59 -18.92 -66.60
N ALA A 585 92.02 -18.08 -67.54
CA ALA A 585 91.43 -16.76 -67.80
C ALA A 585 89.95 -16.87 -68.21
N ASP A 586 89.60 -17.83 -69.08
CA ASP A 586 88.20 -18.08 -69.47
C ASP A 586 87.34 -18.54 -68.27
N ALA A 587 87.87 -19.43 -67.43
CA ALA A 587 87.19 -19.87 -66.21
C ALA A 587 87.01 -18.70 -65.22
N THR A 588 88.03 -17.86 -65.04
CA THR A 588 87.98 -16.66 -64.20
C THR A 588 86.93 -15.67 -64.71
N LYS A 589 86.81 -15.47 -66.03
CA LYS A 589 85.74 -14.66 -66.63
C LYS A 589 84.34 -15.20 -66.33
N GLN A 590 84.14 -16.51 -66.40
CA GLN A 590 82.86 -17.13 -66.05
C GLN A 590 82.53 -16.93 -64.56
N ILE A 591 83.53 -17.12 -63.68
CA ILE A 591 83.36 -16.87 -62.23
C ILE A 591 83.05 -15.39 -61.98
N ALA A 592 83.74 -14.45 -62.63
CA ALA A 592 83.47 -13.02 -62.51
C ALA A 592 82.04 -12.66 -62.91
N ALA A 593 81.51 -13.26 -63.98
CA ALA A 593 80.12 -13.08 -64.38
C ALA A 593 79.14 -13.61 -63.32
N ILE A 594 79.40 -14.78 -62.74
CA ILE A 594 78.57 -15.35 -61.66
C ILE A 594 78.60 -14.45 -60.42
N VAL A 595 79.78 -14.00 -60.00
CA VAL A 595 79.96 -13.10 -58.84
C VAL A 595 79.21 -11.80 -59.05
N LYS A 596 79.30 -11.20 -60.26
CA LYS A 596 78.56 -9.98 -60.59
C LYS A 596 77.04 -10.18 -60.53
N THR A 597 76.53 -11.32 -60.98
CA THR A 597 75.11 -11.67 -60.82
C THR A 597 74.73 -11.79 -59.35
N ILE A 598 75.54 -12.47 -58.52
CA ILE A 598 75.29 -12.58 -57.08
C ILE A 598 75.29 -11.20 -56.40
N GLN A 599 76.20 -10.30 -56.79
CA GLN A 599 76.23 -8.92 -56.28
C GLN A 599 74.96 -8.14 -56.66
N SER A 600 74.48 -8.28 -57.90
CA SER A 600 73.22 -7.67 -58.32
C SER A 600 72.02 -8.23 -57.55
N ASP A 601 71.90 -9.56 -57.48
CA ASP A 601 70.79 -10.23 -56.80
C ASP A 601 70.77 -9.91 -55.30
N THR A 602 71.93 -9.82 -54.65
CA THR A 602 72.03 -9.42 -53.24
C THR A 602 71.61 -7.97 -53.02
N HIS A 603 71.98 -7.04 -53.92
CA HIS A 603 71.52 -5.66 -53.86
C HIS A 603 70.00 -5.54 -54.02
N ASP A 604 69.44 -6.19 -55.04
CA ASP A 604 68.00 -6.20 -55.29
C ASP A 604 67.23 -6.83 -54.13
N THR A 605 67.77 -7.90 -53.53
CA THR A 605 67.15 -8.53 -52.37
C THR A 605 67.17 -7.62 -51.14
N VAL A 606 68.25 -6.86 -50.90
CA VAL A 606 68.29 -5.87 -49.80
C VAL A 606 67.24 -4.78 -50.01
N ALA A 607 67.10 -4.25 -51.22
CA ALA A 607 66.07 -3.27 -51.55
C ALA A 607 64.64 -3.82 -51.31
N ALA A 608 64.38 -5.07 -51.72
CA ALA A 608 63.11 -5.74 -51.46
C ALA A 608 62.83 -5.94 -49.95
N MET A 609 63.87 -6.20 -49.15
CA MET A 609 63.76 -6.33 -47.69
C MET A 609 63.46 -4.98 -47.01
N GLU A 610 63.98 -3.86 -47.52
CA GLU A 610 63.65 -2.53 -47.02
C GLU A 610 62.18 -2.18 -47.28
N VAL A 611 61.69 -2.42 -48.50
CA VAL A 611 60.26 -2.26 -48.84
C VAL A 611 59.38 -3.15 -47.96
N SER A 612 59.78 -4.41 -47.75
CA SER A 612 59.05 -5.34 -46.89
C SER A 612 59.01 -4.86 -45.43
N THR A 613 60.12 -4.31 -44.93
CA THR A 613 60.19 -3.71 -43.58
C THR A 613 59.18 -2.57 -43.44
N GLN A 614 59.11 -1.69 -44.44
CA GLN A 614 58.16 -0.58 -44.42
C GLN A 614 56.70 -1.06 -44.48
N GLY A 615 56.42 -2.09 -45.30
CA GLY A 615 55.10 -2.72 -45.35
C GLY A 615 54.66 -3.32 -44.02
N VAL A 616 55.57 -3.98 -43.29
CA VAL A 616 55.28 -4.53 -41.95
C VAL A 616 55.02 -3.43 -40.92
N VAL A 617 55.78 -2.33 -40.96
CA VAL A 617 55.57 -1.18 -40.05
C VAL A 617 54.20 -0.53 -40.29
N GLU A 618 53.82 -0.32 -41.54
CA GLU A 618 52.50 0.23 -41.86
C GLU A 618 51.37 -0.72 -41.46
N GLY A 619 51.56 -2.03 -41.69
CA GLY A 619 50.63 -3.07 -41.24
C GLY A 619 50.44 -3.08 -39.72
N ALA A 620 51.52 -2.90 -38.96
CA ALA A 620 51.46 -2.82 -37.50
C ALA A 620 50.68 -1.59 -37.03
N LYS A 621 50.90 -0.44 -37.67
CA LYS A 621 50.18 0.81 -37.38
C LYS A 621 48.68 0.70 -37.69
N LEU A 622 48.31 0.07 -38.81
CA LEU A 622 46.91 -0.14 -39.16
C LEU A 622 46.23 -1.10 -38.17
N SER A 623 46.94 -2.14 -37.75
CA SER A 623 46.45 -3.08 -36.73
C SER A 623 46.24 -2.38 -35.39
N ASP A 624 47.18 -1.53 -34.96
CA ASP A 624 47.07 -0.73 -33.74
C ASP A 624 45.83 0.18 -33.75
N ALA A 625 45.57 0.88 -34.86
CA ALA A 625 44.36 1.69 -35.02
C ALA A 625 43.06 0.85 -34.94
N ALA A 626 43.05 -0.36 -35.49
CA ALA A 626 41.92 -1.28 -35.35
C ALA A 626 41.72 -1.73 -33.89
N GLY A 627 42.82 -1.96 -33.16
CA GLY A 627 42.80 -2.30 -31.74
C GLY A 627 42.21 -1.18 -30.88
N GLN A 628 42.56 0.08 -31.18
CA GLN A 628 41.99 1.26 -30.53
C GLN A 628 40.48 1.36 -30.77
N THR A 629 40.02 1.13 -32.01
CA THR A 629 38.59 1.16 -32.35
C THR A 629 37.81 0.08 -31.60
N LEU A 630 38.39 -1.11 -31.45
CA LEU A 630 37.78 -2.19 -30.66
C LEU A 630 37.73 -1.84 -29.16
N ALA A 631 38.70 -1.08 -28.65
CA ALA A 631 38.66 -0.55 -27.28
C ALA A 631 37.46 0.37 -27.08
N GLU A 632 37.25 1.30 -28.02
CA GLU A 632 36.12 2.22 -27.99
C GLU A 632 34.77 1.49 -28.05
N ILE A 633 34.68 0.41 -28.84
CA ILE A 633 33.47 -0.46 -28.87
C ILE A 633 33.24 -1.12 -27.50
N GLY A 634 34.29 -1.59 -26.84
CA GLY A 634 34.22 -2.13 -25.48
C GLY A 634 33.66 -1.11 -24.48
N ASP A 635 34.20 0.11 -24.48
CA ASP A 635 33.75 1.19 -23.60
C ASP A 635 32.29 1.59 -23.86
N VAL A 636 31.89 1.70 -25.13
CA VAL A 636 30.50 1.99 -25.51
C VAL A 636 29.57 0.87 -25.08
N SER A 637 29.97 -0.39 -25.25
CA SER A 637 29.17 -1.55 -24.82
C SER A 637 28.98 -1.59 -23.30
N LYS A 638 30.03 -1.26 -22.54
CA LYS A 638 29.96 -1.14 -21.08
C LYS A 638 29.01 -0.03 -20.65
N LYS A 639 29.08 1.14 -21.30
CA LYS A 639 28.15 2.25 -21.04
C LYS A 639 26.71 1.88 -21.39
N LEU A 640 26.49 1.14 -22.47
CA LEU A 640 25.19 0.64 -22.88
C LEU A 640 24.61 -0.31 -21.82
N ALA A 641 25.41 -1.25 -21.31
CA ALA A 641 25.00 -2.14 -20.22
C ALA A 641 24.55 -1.37 -18.96
N SER A 642 25.30 -0.32 -18.57
CA SER A 642 24.92 0.54 -17.45
C SER A 642 23.58 1.25 -17.68
N LEU A 643 23.35 1.83 -18.87
CA LEU A 643 22.08 2.49 -19.20
C LEU A 643 20.90 1.51 -19.18
N ILE A 644 21.12 0.26 -19.59
CA ILE A 644 20.10 -0.78 -19.56
C ILE A 644 19.78 -1.22 -18.13
N ALA A 645 20.76 -1.23 -17.23
CA ALA A 645 20.53 -1.45 -15.81
C ALA A 645 19.65 -0.33 -15.21
N ASP A 646 19.90 0.93 -15.58
CA ASP A 646 19.07 2.07 -15.16
C ASP A 646 17.64 1.94 -15.70
N ILE A 647 17.46 1.55 -16.97
CA ILE A 647 16.13 1.29 -17.56
C ILE A 647 15.43 0.16 -16.80
N SER A 648 16.12 -0.93 -16.47
CA SER A 648 15.55 -2.05 -15.72
C SER A 648 15.07 -1.60 -14.34
N SER A 649 15.87 -0.80 -13.63
CA SER A 649 15.48 -0.23 -12.33
C SER A 649 14.26 0.70 -12.44
N ALA A 650 14.26 1.61 -13.42
CA ALA A 650 13.11 2.49 -13.67
C ALA A 650 11.84 1.71 -14.02
N THR A 651 11.97 0.65 -14.81
CA THR A 651 10.87 -0.22 -15.21
C THR A 651 10.28 -0.97 -14.00
N GLN A 652 11.12 -1.45 -13.08
CA GLN A 652 10.68 -2.06 -11.83
C GLN A 652 9.87 -1.09 -10.97
N ASN A 653 10.36 0.14 -10.78
CA ASN A 653 9.63 1.19 -10.04
C ASN A 653 8.28 1.51 -10.71
N GLN A 654 8.24 1.50 -12.05
CA GLN A 654 7.01 1.74 -12.80
C GLN A 654 6.02 0.56 -12.68
N ALA A 655 6.50 -0.67 -12.58
CA ALA A 655 5.66 -1.84 -12.31
C ALA A 655 4.97 -1.72 -10.94
N GLU A 656 5.73 -1.37 -9.90
CA GLU A 656 5.20 -1.15 -8.54
C GLU A 656 4.17 -0.01 -8.51
N SER A 657 4.49 1.11 -9.17
CA SER A 657 3.56 2.24 -9.28
C SER A 657 2.28 1.87 -10.01
N THR A 658 2.38 1.06 -11.08
CA THR A 658 1.23 0.58 -11.84
C THR A 658 0.35 -0.35 -11.02
N ALA A 659 0.94 -1.22 -10.20
CA ALA A 659 0.22 -2.08 -9.27
C ALA A 659 -0.54 -1.27 -8.22
N LEU A 660 0.10 -0.26 -7.63
CA LEU A 660 -0.54 0.65 -6.68
C LEU A 660 -1.72 1.41 -7.30
N VAL A 661 -1.57 1.89 -8.54
CA VAL A 661 -2.67 2.55 -9.27
C VAL A 661 -3.82 1.57 -9.51
N ALA A 662 -3.53 0.32 -9.87
CA ALA A 662 -4.58 -0.70 -10.06
C ALA A 662 -5.36 -0.96 -8.77
N GLU A 663 -4.67 -1.09 -7.63
CA GLU A 663 -5.29 -1.23 -6.30
C GLU A 663 -6.15 -0.01 -5.96
N THR A 664 -5.60 1.19 -6.14
CA THR A 664 -6.34 2.45 -5.90
C THR A 664 -7.61 2.54 -6.75
N MET A 665 -7.57 2.09 -8.00
CA MET A 665 -8.77 2.10 -8.86
C MET A 665 -9.82 1.07 -8.41
N GLN A 666 -9.40 -0.06 -7.84
CA GLN A 666 -10.30 -1.02 -7.21
C GLN A 666 -11.00 -0.40 -6.00
N ASP A 667 -10.28 0.35 -5.17
CA ASP A 667 -10.82 1.04 -4.00
C ASP A 667 -11.80 2.15 -4.40
N ILE A 668 -11.43 2.98 -5.39
CA ILE A 668 -12.31 4.03 -5.91
C ILE A 668 -13.58 3.40 -6.51
N LYS A 669 -13.48 2.23 -7.18
CA LYS A 669 -14.67 1.50 -7.66
C LYS A 669 -15.58 1.11 -6.51
N SER A 670 -15.02 0.56 -5.43
CA SER A 670 -15.77 0.17 -4.24
C SER A 670 -16.49 1.36 -3.60
N ILE A 671 -15.79 2.48 -3.41
CA ILE A 671 -16.35 3.72 -2.86
C ILE A 671 -17.45 4.28 -3.77
N SER A 672 -17.28 4.21 -5.09
CA SER A 672 -18.28 4.68 -6.05
C SER A 672 -19.56 3.84 -6.01
N LEU A 673 -19.43 2.51 -5.86
CA LEU A 673 -20.57 1.60 -5.66
C LEU A 673 -21.28 1.86 -4.33
N GLN A 674 -20.54 2.08 -3.25
CA GLN A 674 -21.11 2.43 -1.96
C GLN A 674 -21.83 3.79 -2.01
N THR A 675 -21.26 4.77 -2.72
CA THR A 675 -21.88 6.08 -2.92
C THR A 675 -23.18 5.97 -3.71
N SER A 676 -23.21 5.17 -4.77
CA SER A 676 -24.45 4.89 -5.52
C SER A 676 -25.50 4.22 -4.62
N SER A 677 -25.12 3.21 -3.84
CA SER A 677 -26.04 2.55 -2.90
C SER A 677 -26.60 3.51 -1.84
N GLY A 678 -25.74 4.33 -1.23
CA GLY A 678 -26.17 5.35 -0.25
C GLY A 678 -27.05 6.43 -0.86
N THR A 679 -26.80 6.79 -2.12
CA THR A 679 -27.64 7.73 -2.88
C THR A 679 -29.03 7.14 -3.14
N GLN A 680 -29.12 5.87 -3.50
CA GLN A 680 -30.40 5.17 -3.65
C GLN A 680 -31.19 5.13 -2.34
N GLN A 681 -30.55 4.81 -1.22
CA GLN A 681 -31.19 4.83 0.10
C GLN A 681 -31.68 6.24 0.49
N THR A 682 -30.92 7.27 0.10
CA THR A 682 -31.30 8.67 0.30
C THR A 682 -32.55 9.02 -0.53
N ALA A 683 -32.60 8.59 -1.79
CA ALA A 683 -33.77 8.77 -2.65
C ALA A 683 -35.02 8.09 -2.07
N ASP A 684 -34.88 6.87 -1.53
CA ASP A 684 -35.98 6.15 -0.88
C ASP A 684 -36.49 6.91 0.36
N SER A 685 -35.56 7.45 1.17
CA SER A 685 -35.88 8.25 2.36
C SER A 685 -36.60 9.56 2.00
N ILE A 686 -36.20 10.21 0.90
CA ILE A 686 -36.86 11.39 0.35
C ILE A 686 -38.29 11.06 -0.10
N GLY A 687 -38.48 9.91 -0.75
CA GLY A 687 -39.81 9.40 -1.08
C GLY A 687 -40.71 9.25 0.15
N GLY A 688 -40.17 8.72 1.25
CA GLY A 688 -40.85 8.65 2.54
C GLY A 688 -41.21 10.02 3.13
N MET A 689 -40.31 11.01 3.01
CA MET A 689 -40.59 12.39 3.47
C MET A 689 -41.70 13.06 2.67
N LYS A 690 -41.74 12.88 1.34
CA LYS A 690 -42.85 13.39 0.50
C LYS A 690 -44.19 12.77 0.93
N GLN A 691 -44.20 11.47 1.21
CA GLN A 691 -45.41 10.79 1.70
C GLN A 691 -45.86 11.34 3.06
N LEU A 692 -44.94 11.53 4.01
CA LEU A 692 -45.26 12.09 5.32
C LEU A 692 -45.77 13.53 5.22
N ALA A 693 -45.17 14.35 4.35
CA ALA A 693 -45.66 15.71 4.06
C ALA A 693 -47.10 15.67 3.55
N HIS A 694 -47.39 14.78 2.59
CA HIS A 694 -48.73 14.60 2.06
C HIS A 694 -49.74 14.17 3.14
N ASP A 695 -49.36 13.25 4.03
CA ASP A 695 -50.23 12.77 5.11
C ASP A 695 -50.50 13.85 6.17
N LEU A 696 -49.50 14.68 6.50
CA LEU A 696 -49.65 15.84 7.39
C LEU A 696 -50.58 16.90 6.77
N LYS A 697 -50.41 17.19 5.48
CA LYS A 697 -51.30 18.10 4.73
C LYS A 697 -52.75 17.62 4.77
N ASN A 698 -52.99 16.33 4.55
CA ASN A 698 -54.33 15.75 4.59
C ASN A 698 -54.94 15.76 6.00
N SER A 699 -54.12 15.55 7.03
CA SER A 699 -54.57 15.57 8.43
C SER A 699 -55.07 16.94 8.87
N VAL A 700 -54.56 18.03 8.28
CA VAL A 700 -55.01 19.39 8.57
C VAL A 700 -56.02 19.96 7.55
N ALA A 701 -56.23 19.29 6.42
CA ALA A 701 -57.16 19.73 5.36
C ALA A 701 -58.64 19.76 5.80
N GLY A 702 -58.98 19.03 6.87
CA GLY A 702 -60.32 19.09 7.49
C GLY A 702 -60.63 20.43 8.17
N PHE A 703 -59.61 21.25 8.48
CA PHE A 703 -59.79 22.55 9.10
C PHE A 703 -59.95 23.66 8.05
N LYS A 704 -61.08 24.37 8.06
CA LYS A 704 -61.34 25.50 7.14
C LYS A 704 -60.75 26.78 7.74
N LEU A 705 -59.81 27.40 7.01
CA LEU A 705 -59.24 28.70 7.33
C LEU A 705 -59.93 29.80 6.49
N ALA A 706 -60.01 31.01 7.03
CA ALA A 706 -60.67 32.16 6.40
C ALA A 706 -59.88 32.74 5.23
#